data_AF-A0A7J4KIE8-F1
#
_entry.id   AF-A0A7J4KIE8-F1
#
_cell.length_a   1.000
_cell.length_b   1.000
_cell.length_c   1.000
_cell.angle_alpha   90.00
_cell.angle_beta   90.00
_cell.angle_gamma   90.00
#
_symmetry.space_group_name_H-M   'P 1'
#
loop_
_entity.id
_entity.type
_entity.pdbx_description
1 polymer ?
#
loop_
_entity_poly.entity_id
_entity_poly.type
_entity_poly.pdbx_seq_one_letter_code
_entity_poly.pdbx_strand_id
1 'polypeptide(L)'
;MGMKALLAFILLCSALGFAEFSVTPYLYSAEKSAAVDTVSFQASSGASARLYKINGEDSLLVVDDKLVSDKAVISSIISEYYMAAFYPSNDDLSELKGFADSFNKSRNYMTRYGPAEKMCWEGGTFLAYKPCDTYQTCVQTAQLVCTITGAEGCLMDVLATYILDYSQGVDKLNNAYTKFYSGYNNLGPAKISGSLIIMDEAFDAMKVAADAVSKSKLRFPETGSCMDCIGVCPEAHFDYNSITQGKAKVSALKSKTAPFALMEQTVERIYISTDERTKYRLGEEKAAIFAPKYESLKTRFGGLKAQAVEAKSLVSDSNFVLSADSFISKSDTLEQKIERREFDGFDALLSGYESSARALSAVINNSTASYRKAMEAQDSAVDQLIQAQWGVNRLSKASIDTYNSLVERKNKLDANIKPPMPSPQYDSLVSDYAKLSTDAKAYVSASASLEGSVFGIGNAIGRTSVDGAMTMASSMAPISFKTRQSYAKYVPPLVLAAIDMAVLAIGLLLFVGIFYYFHGFFKSRLAISGWVLSLLGFMFLLLIGSVGFYSIVLSTEKFSTFTDFVGTVKSSGSVAVIVEQGSGSSSAFEAMKACAGQIESQLAPSGKKVLKYHITGTKCTSIIPKLGANNTTVYETKADLAAENCLDSLPDIPVFDLQYSAASQAPTFTTVVTKQAIFKGSEEYYSKKPMCDPANVLE
;
A
#
# COMPACT_ATOMS: atom_id res chain seq x y z
N MET A 1 -4.45 -53.61 -56.67
CA MET A 1 -4.20 -52.47 -55.77
C MET A 1 -4.71 -52.87 -54.39
N GLY A 2 -3.81 -53.14 -53.44
CA GLY A 2 -4.17 -53.83 -52.19
C GLY A 2 -4.96 -52.94 -51.23
N MET A 3 -5.91 -53.52 -50.51
CA MET A 3 -6.76 -52.86 -49.49
C MET A 3 -5.96 -52.07 -48.44
N LYS A 4 -4.68 -52.41 -48.21
CA LYS A 4 -3.74 -51.68 -47.36
C LYS A 4 -3.25 -50.35 -47.97
N ALA A 5 -3.10 -50.28 -49.29
CA ALA A 5 -2.77 -49.04 -50.00
C ALA A 5 -3.96 -48.09 -50.07
N LEU A 6 -5.18 -48.63 -50.17
CA LEU A 6 -6.42 -47.83 -50.09
C LEU A 6 -6.62 -47.25 -48.67
N LEU A 7 -6.37 -48.04 -47.62
CA LEU A 7 -6.46 -47.57 -46.22
C LEU A 7 -5.37 -46.55 -45.88
N ALA A 8 -4.14 -46.72 -46.38
CA ALA A 8 -3.07 -45.74 -46.19
C ALA A 8 -3.34 -44.43 -46.96
N PHE A 9 -3.97 -44.50 -48.14
CA PHE A 9 -4.38 -43.33 -48.91
C PHE A 9 -5.58 -42.61 -48.27
N ILE A 10 -6.55 -43.35 -47.73
CA ILE A 10 -7.67 -42.78 -46.95
C ILE A 10 -7.18 -42.15 -45.64
N LEU A 11 -6.21 -42.77 -44.95
CA LEU A 11 -5.58 -42.21 -43.74
C LEU A 11 -4.72 -40.97 -44.04
N LEU A 12 -3.99 -40.94 -45.17
CA LEU A 12 -3.27 -39.74 -45.63
C LEU A 12 -4.23 -38.64 -46.07
N CYS A 13 -5.34 -38.96 -46.72
CA CYS A 13 -6.38 -37.99 -47.09
C CYS A 13 -7.16 -37.46 -45.87
N SER A 14 -7.32 -38.24 -44.80
CA SER A 14 -7.88 -37.75 -43.53
C SER A 14 -6.87 -36.96 -42.68
N ALA A 15 -5.57 -37.16 -42.86
CA ALA A 15 -4.52 -36.33 -42.23
C ALA A 15 -4.25 -35.02 -42.99
N LEU A 16 -4.70 -34.92 -44.25
CA LEU A 16 -4.82 -33.67 -45.01
C LEU A 16 -6.14 -32.93 -44.72
N GLY A 17 -6.86 -33.32 -43.66
CA GLY A 17 -7.96 -32.54 -43.11
C GLY A 17 -7.45 -31.13 -42.79
N PHE A 18 -7.88 -30.17 -43.61
CA PHE A 18 -7.64 -28.74 -43.46
C PHE A 18 -7.77 -28.36 -41.98
N ALA A 19 -6.69 -27.85 -41.39
CA ALA A 19 -6.71 -27.35 -40.03
C ALA A 19 -7.66 -26.14 -40.01
N GLU A 20 -8.89 -26.37 -39.56
CA GLU A 20 -9.89 -25.32 -39.43
C GLU A 20 -9.37 -24.25 -38.48
N PHE A 21 -9.43 -22.97 -38.88
CA PHE A 21 -8.99 -21.87 -38.03
C PHE A 21 -9.71 -21.90 -36.68
N SER A 22 -8.94 -21.97 -35.59
CA SER A 22 -9.48 -21.86 -34.23
C SER A 22 -9.33 -20.43 -33.72
N VAL A 23 -10.45 -19.81 -33.36
CA VAL A 23 -10.50 -18.46 -32.77
C VAL A 23 -10.11 -18.45 -31.28
N THR A 24 -10.23 -19.58 -30.59
CA THR A 24 -10.00 -19.71 -29.14
C THR A 24 -8.65 -19.16 -28.66
N PRO A 25 -7.51 -19.38 -29.34
CA PRO A 25 -6.21 -18.83 -28.93
C PRO A 25 -6.11 -17.29 -29.05
N TYR A 26 -7.06 -16.66 -29.73
CA TYR A 26 -7.12 -15.21 -29.96
C TYR A 26 -8.10 -14.50 -29.02
N LEU A 27 -8.80 -15.25 -28.15
CA LEU A 27 -9.70 -14.70 -27.15
C LEU A 27 -8.91 -14.21 -25.93
N TYR A 28 -9.20 -13.00 -25.47
CA TYR A 28 -8.66 -12.50 -24.21
C TYR A 28 -9.15 -13.36 -23.04
N SER A 29 -8.44 -13.33 -21.91
CA SER A 29 -8.79 -14.17 -20.75
C SER A 29 -10.23 -13.94 -20.24
N ALA A 30 -10.73 -12.71 -20.29
CA ALA A 30 -12.11 -12.37 -19.92
C ALA A 30 -13.17 -12.83 -20.95
N GLU A 31 -12.74 -13.17 -22.17
CA GLU A 31 -13.61 -13.57 -23.28
C GLU A 31 -13.65 -15.08 -23.47
N LYS A 32 -12.96 -15.87 -22.66
CA LYS A 32 -12.98 -17.33 -22.77
C LYS A 32 -14.37 -17.93 -22.57
N SER A 33 -15.30 -17.19 -21.95
CA SER A 33 -16.72 -17.52 -21.82
C SER A 33 -17.63 -16.67 -22.71
N ALA A 34 -17.07 -15.84 -23.60
CA ALA A 34 -17.84 -14.98 -24.49
C ALA A 34 -18.60 -15.80 -25.54
N ALA A 35 -19.74 -15.27 -25.99
CA ALA A 35 -20.40 -15.76 -27.18
C ALA A 35 -19.55 -15.39 -28.41
N VAL A 36 -19.18 -16.41 -29.19
CA VAL A 36 -18.48 -16.24 -30.46
C VAL A 36 -19.40 -16.70 -31.58
N ASP A 37 -19.92 -15.75 -32.34
CA ASP A 37 -20.74 -16.01 -33.51
C ASP A 37 -19.88 -15.94 -34.78
N THR A 38 -20.29 -16.66 -35.82
CA THR A 38 -19.56 -16.66 -37.10
C THR A 38 -20.53 -16.44 -38.25
N VAL A 39 -20.18 -15.54 -39.15
CA VAL A 39 -20.86 -15.33 -40.43
C VAL A 39 -19.95 -15.85 -41.54
N SER A 40 -20.39 -16.91 -42.21
CA SER A 40 -19.67 -17.52 -43.33
C SER A 40 -20.22 -16.99 -44.66
N PHE A 41 -19.33 -16.62 -45.58
CA PHE A 41 -19.66 -16.17 -46.91
C PHE A 41 -18.55 -16.51 -47.91
N GLN A 42 -18.85 -16.42 -49.21
CA GLN A 42 -17.87 -16.64 -50.28
C GLN A 42 -17.37 -15.29 -50.79
N ALA A 43 -16.05 -15.11 -50.82
CA ALA A 43 -15.45 -13.94 -51.46
C ALA A 43 -15.55 -14.07 -52.99
N SER A 44 -15.43 -12.96 -53.72
CA SER A 44 -15.53 -12.93 -55.19
C SER A 44 -14.45 -13.77 -55.89
N SER A 45 -13.35 -14.05 -55.19
CA SER A 45 -12.27 -14.95 -55.62
C SER A 45 -12.63 -16.44 -55.54
N GLY A 46 -13.79 -16.80 -54.95
CA GLY A 46 -14.17 -18.17 -54.63
C GLY A 46 -13.57 -18.71 -53.33
N ALA A 47 -12.88 -17.86 -52.56
CA ALA A 47 -12.33 -18.21 -51.25
C ALA A 47 -13.41 -18.21 -50.16
N SER A 48 -13.28 -19.15 -49.22
CA SER A 48 -14.20 -19.24 -48.08
C SER A 48 -13.82 -18.20 -47.03
N ALA A 49 -14.71 -17.24 -46.77
CA ALA A 49 -14.52 -16.17 -45.80
C ALA A 49 -15.41 -16.38 -44.57
N ARG A 50 -14.85 -16.13 -43.39
CA ARG A 50 -15.54 -16.20 -42.09
C ARG A 50 -15.27 -14.93 -41.29
N LEU A 51 -16.34 -14.21 -40.96
CA LEU A 51 -16.32 -13.07 -40.07
C LEU A 51 -16.74 -13.53 -38.67
N TYR A 52 -15.82 -13.44 -37.71
CA TYR A 52 -16.07 -13.78 -36.32
C TYR A 52 -16.56 -12.55 -35.56
N LYS A 53 -17.63 -12.75 -34.79
CA LYS A 53 -18.17 -11.77 -33.86
C LYS A 53 -17.91 -12.22 -32.44
N ILE A 54 -17.25 -11.39 -31.65
CA ILE A 54 -16.94 -11.68 -30.25
C ILE A 54 -17.79 -10.71 -29.42
N ASN A 55 -18.65 -11.25 -28.55
CA ASN A 55 -19.65 -10.46 -27.81
C ASN A 55 -20.56 -9.61 -28.72
N GLY A 56 -20.88 -10.13 -29.92
CA GLY A 56 -21.74 -9.45 -30.89
C GLY A 56 -21.03 -8.43 -31.79
N GLU A 57 -19.73 -8.19 -31.62
CA GLU A 57 -18.96 -7.25 -32.44
C GLU A 57 -18.06 -7.92 -33.47
N ASP A 58 -18.13 -7.46 -34.72
CA ASP A 58 -17.28 -7.88 -35.84
C ASP A 58 -15.78 -7.67 -35.50
N SER A 59 -15.04 -8.76 -35.30
CA SER A 59 -13.72 -8.72 -34.65
C SER A 59 -12.58 -9.30 -35.47
N LEU A 60 -12.79 -10.41 -36.20
CA LEU A 60 -11.74 -11.09 -36.96
C LEU A 60 -12.27 -11.56 -38.31
N LEU A 61 -11.45 -11.40 -39.35
CA LEU A 61 -11.74 -11.93 -40.68
C LEU A 61 -10.76 -13.06 -41.02
N VAL A 62 -11.30 -14.22 -41.40
CA VAL A 62 -10.53 -15.39 -41.80
C VAL A 62 -10.90 -15.75 -43.23
N VAL A 63 -9.90 -16.02 -44.07
CA VAL A 63 -10.07 -16.42 -45.47
C VAL A 63 -9.24 -17.68 -45.71
N ASP A 64 -9.88 -18.75 -46.21
CA ASP A 64 -9.28 -20.07 -46.41
C ASP A 64 -8.47 -20.53 -45.18
N ASP A 65 -9.11 -20.42 -44.00
CA ASP A 65 -8.55 -20.75 -42.69
C ASP A 65 -7.33 -19.93 -42.24
N LYS A 66 -7.06 -18.80 -42.89
CA LYS A 66 -6.00 -17.86 -42.50
C LYS A 66 -6.58 -16.54 -42.02
N LEU A 67 -6.11 -16.09 -40.87
CA LEU A 67 -6.43 -14.77 -40.34
C LEU A 67 -5.88 -13.68 -41.27
N VAL A 68 -6.73 -12.73 -41.66
CA VAL A 68 -6.37 -11.62 -42.55
C VAL A 68 -6.05 -10.39 -41.72
N SER A 69 -4.79 -9.94 -41.75
CA SER A 69 -4.32 -8.76 -41.02
C SER A 69 -4.13 -7.52 -41.91
N ASP A 70 -4.23 -7.64 -43.23
CA ASP A 70 -4.09 -6.52 -44.15
C ASP A 70 -5.40 -5.73 -44.29
N LYS A 71 -5.36 -4.43 -43.96
CA LYS A 71 -6.54 -3.56 -43.98
C LYS A 71 -7.18 -3.44 -45.36
N ALA A 72 -6.40 -3.41 -46.44
CA ALA A 72 -6.93 -3.31 -47.79
C ALA A 72 -7.67 -4.60 -48.19
N VAL A 73 -7.12 -5.76 -47.81
CA VAL A 73 -7.77 -7.06 -48.02
C VAL A 73 -9.06 -7.17 -47.21
N ILE A 74 -9.04 -6.78 -45.93
CA ILE A 74 -10.25 -6.72 -45.09
C ILE A 74 -11.31 -5.82 -45.74
N SER A 75 -10.91 -4.61 -46.17
CA SER A 75 -11.81 -3.66 -46.82
C SER A 75 -12.46 -4.23 -48.07
N SER A 76 -11.70 -4.91 -48.93
CA SER A 76 -12.22 -5.52 -50.16
C SER A 76 -13.28 -6.58 -49.84
N ILE A 77 -12.94 -7.53 -48.97
CA ILE A 77 -13.79 -8.68 -48.67
C ILE A 77 -15.06 -8.28 -47.92
N ILE A 78 -14.95 -7.35 -46.95
CA ILE A 78 -16.11 -6.83 -46.23
C ILE A 78 -17.01 -6.00 -47.16
N SER A 79 -16.45 -5.23 -48.09
CA SER A 79 -17.24 -4.50 -49.09
C SER A 79 -18.04 -5.44 -49.99
N GLU A 80 -17.44 -6.53 -50.44
CA GLU A 80 -18.11 -7.57 -51.23
C GLU A 80 -19.25 -8.23 -50.46
N TYR A 81 -19.00 -8.59 -49.19
CA TYR A 81 -20.02 -9.13 -48.31
C TYR A 81 -21.19 -8.15 -48.12
N TYR A 82 -20.91 -6.87 -47.86
CA TYR A 82 -21.95 -5.86 -47.66
C TYR A 82 -22.76 -5.63 -48.95
N MET A 83 -22.09 -5.64 -50.11
CA MET A 83 -22.74 -5.60 -51.41
C MET A 83 -23.70 -6.78 -51.62
N ALA A 84 -23.27 -8.00 -51.31
CA ALA A 84 -24.10 -9.19 -51.49
C ALA A 84 -25.27 -9.26 -50.49
N ALA A 85 -25.05 -8.87 -49.23
CA ALA A 85 -26.02 -9.04 -48.15
C ALA A 85 -27.06 -7.89 -48.07
N PHE A 86 -26.65 -6.66 -48.37
CA PHE A 86 -27.44 -5.46 -48.04
C PHE A 86 -27.82 -4.59 -49.24
N TYR A 87 -27.17 -4.74 -50.39
CA TYR A 87 -27.54 -3.96 -51.57
C TYR A 87 -28.92 -4.40 -52.11
N PRO A 88 -29.80 -3.49 -52.56
CA PRO A 88 -31.08 -3.86 -53.17
C PRO A 88 -30.88 -4.72 -54.41
N SER A 89 -31.74 -5.72 -54.61
CA SER A 89 -31.71 -6.50 -55.84
C SER A 89 -32.20 -5.66 -57.03
N ASN A 90 -31.93 -6.12 -58.25
CA ASN A 90 -32.51 -5.49 -59.44
C ASN A 90 -34.04 -5.51 -59.42
N ASP A 91 -34.65 -6.54 -58.81
CA ASP A 91 -36.09 -6.63 -58.64
C ASP A 91 -36.61 -5.58 -57.64
N ASP A 92 -35.92 -5.39 -56.52
CA ASP A 92 -36.25 -4.35 -55.53
C ASP A 92 -36.27 -2.95 -56.17
N LEU A 93 -35.27 -2.67 -57.01
CA LEU A 93 -35.14 -1.39 -57.71
C LEU A 93 -36.15 -1.24 -58.85
N SER A 94 -36.41 -2.32 -59.60
CA SER A 94 -37.38 -2.33 -60.69
C SER A 94 -38.80 -2.13 -60.17
N GLU A 95 -39.15 -2.73 -59.02
CA GLU A 95 -40.42 -2.53 -58.34
C GLU A 95 -40.58 -1.06 -57.89
N LEU A 96 -39.55 -0.48 -57.26
CA LEU A 96 -39.54 0.93 -56.86
C LEU A 96 -39.76 1.88 -58.05
N LYS A 97 -39.05 1.63 -59.16
CA LYS A 97 -39.24 2.36 -60.42
C LYS A 97 -40.65 2.18 -60.96
N GLY A 98 -41.17 0.96 -60.90
CA GLY A 98 -42.52 0.60 -61.34
C GLY A 98 -43.61 1.44 -60.68
N PHE A 99 -43.48 1.74 -59.39
CA PHE A 99 -44.43 2.63 -58.68
C PHE A 99 -44.41 4.06 -59.21
N ALA A 100 -43.23 4.65 -59.44
CA ALA A 100 -43.14 5.99 -60.03
C ALA A 100 -43.70 6.02 -61.47
N ASP A 101 -43.40 4.99 -62.27
CA ASP A 101 -43.90 4.85 -63.63
C ASP A 101 -45.42 4.67 -63.67
N SER A 102 -45.98 3.87 -62.75
CA SER A 102 -47.41 3.66 -62.62
C SER A 102 -48.13 4.96 -62.27
N PHE A 103 -47.62 5.69 -61.29
CA PHE A 103 -48.14 7.01 -60.94
C PHE A 103 -48.06 7.97 -62.14
N ASN A 104 -46.92 8.06 -62.83
CA ASN A 104 -46.77 8.95 -63.97
C ASN A 104 -47.68 8.55 -65.15
N LYS A 105 -47.95 7.26 -65.36
CA LYS A 105 -48.93 6.81 -66.36
C LYS A 105 -50.36 7.21 -65.99
N SER A 106 -50.71 7.25 -64.71
CA SER A 106 -52.07 7.62 -64.25
C SER A 106 -52.50 9.04 -64.63
N ARG A 107 -51.55 9.94 -64.94
CA ARG A 107 -51.78 11.27 -65.54
C ARG A 107 -52.71 11.21 -66.76
N ASN A 108 -52.58 10.16 -67.55
CA ASN A 108 -53.35 9.90 -68.76
C ASN A 108 -54.43 8.84 -68.54
N TYR A 109 -55.05 8.80 -67.37
CA TYR A 109 -56.22 7.96 -67.10
C TYR A 109 -57.27 8.14 -68.19
N MET A 110 -57.84 7.03 -68.66
CA MET A 110 -58.78 7.04 -69.78
C MET A 110 -60.16 7.50 -69.31
N THR A 111 -60.57 8.69 -69.76
CA THR A 111 -61.92 9.23 -69.53
C THR A 111 -62.82 8.98 -70.74
N ARG A 112 -64.11 9.30 -70.64
CA ARG A 112 -65.03 9.28 -71.79
C ARG A 112 -64.61 10.19 -72.94
N TYR A 113 -63.73 11.16 -72.67
CA TYR A 113 -63.21 12.13 -73.64
C TYR A 113 -61.84 11.75 -74.19
N GLY A 114 -61.21 10.68 -73.69
CA GLY A 114 -59.83 10.31 -73.99
C GLY A 114 -58.90 10.38 -72.77
N PRO A 115 -57.58 10.23 -72.96
CA PRO A 115 -56.60 10.29 -71.88
C PRO A 115 -56.59 11.68 -71.22
N ALA A 116 -56.76 11.74 -69.90
CA ALA A 116 -57.13 12.97 -69.19
C ALA A 116 -56.18 14.16 -69.44
N GLU A 117 -54.90 14.04 -69.05
CA GLU A 117 -53.92 15.11 -69.23
C GLU A 117 -53.67 15.44 -70.71
N LYS A 118 -53.50 14.43 -71.57
CA LYS A 118 -53.29 14.65 -73.01
C LYS A 118 -54.46 15.42 -73.65
N MET A 119 -55.69 15.04 -73.35
CA MET A 119 -56.88 15.73 -73.86
C MET A 119 -57.00 17.14 -73.30
N CYS A 120 -56.69 17.35 -72.01
CA CYS A 120 -56.65 18.68 -71.43
C CYS A 120 -55.57 19.55 -72.09
N TRP A 121 -54.38 18.99 -72.35
CA TRP A 121 -53.23 19.70 -72.90
C TRP A 121 -53.39 20.01 -74.40
N GLU A 122 -53.86 19.06 -75.20
CA GLU A 122 -53.99 19.22 -76.66
C GLU A 122 -55.34 19.83 -77.06
N GLY A 123 -56.44 19.39 -76.46
CA GLY A 123 -57.81 19.72 -76.92
C GLY A 123 -58.60 20.68 -76.03
N GLY A 124 -58.39 20.64 -74.72
CA GLY A 124 -59.08 21.53 -73.77
C GLY A 124 -58.45 22.92 -73.73
N THR A 125 -57.17 22.97 -73.38
CA THR A 125 -56.41 24.21 -73.18
C THR A 125 -55.60 24.63 -74.40
N PHE A 126 -55.38 23.74 -75.37
CA PHE A 126 -54.49 23.94 -76.52
C PHE A 126 -53.05 24.32 -76.13
N LEU A 127 -52.61 23.98 -74.92
CA LEU A 127 -51.22 24.17 -74.45
C LEU A 127 -50.19 23.45 -75.33
N ALA A 128 -50.58 22.39 -76.03
CA ALA A 128 -49.72 21.73 -77.02
C ALA A 128 -49.36 22.64 -78.22
N TYR A 129 -50.27 23.55 -78.59
CA TYR A 129 -50.12 24.42 -79.76
C TYR A 129 -49.63 25.81 -79.39
N LYS A 130 -50.08 26.31 -78.23
CA LYS A 130 -49.64 27.58 -77.68
C LYS A 130 -49.32 27.40 -76.18
N PRO A 131 -48.13 26.89 -75.86
CA PRO A 131 -47.68 26.77 -74.48
C PRO A 131 -47.68 28.12 -73.78
N CYS A 132 -47.97 28.11 -72.48
CA CYS A 132 -47.88 29.31 -71.67
C CYS A 132 -47.38 28.99 -70.26
N ASP A 133 -46.66 29.94 -69.68
CA ASP A 133 -45.94 29.85 -68.42
C ASP A 133 -46.04 31.15 -67.59
N THR A 134 -46.61 32.20 -68.19
CA THR A 134 -46.90 33.49 -67.54
C THR A 134 -48.34 33.88 -67.80
N TYR A 135 -48.89 34.76 -66.97
CA TYR A 135 -50.27 35.24 -67.16
C TYR A 135 -50.51 35.78 -68.58
N GLN A 136 -49.59 36.61 -69.09
CA GLN A 136 -49.72 37.21 -70.43
C GLN A 136 -49.68 36.19 -71.56
N THR A 137 -48.79 35.18 -71.49
CA THR A 137 -48.77 34.11 -72.49
C THR A 137 -50.03 33.25 -72.39
N CYS A 138 -50.56 33.04 -71.17
CA CYS A 138 -51.80 32.29 -70.96
C CYS A 138 -53.07 33.05 -71.37
N VAL A 139 -53.09 34.39 -71.34
CA VAL A 139 -54.18 35.18 -71.94
C VAL A 139 -54.28 34.91 -73.44
N GLN A 140 -53.14 34.79 -74.12
CA GLN A 140 -53.15 34.49 -75.55
C GLN A 140 -53.60 33.05 -75.85
N THR A 141 -53.28 32.10 -74.96
CA THR A 141 -53.77 30.72 -75.04
C THR A 141 -55.27 30.64 -74.73
N ALA A 142 -55.75 31.37 -73.71
CA ALA A 142 -57.16 31.51 -73.39
C ALA A 142 -57.96 32.13 -74.55
N GLN A 143 -57.41 33.15 -75.22
CA GLN A 143 -58.02 33.74 -76.42
C GLN A 143 -58.17 32.70 -77.54
N LEU A 144 -57.17 31.82 -77.73
CA LEU A 144 -57.25 30.72 -78.69
C LEU A 144 -58.37 29.74 -78.31
N VAL A 145 -58.42 29.32 -77.04
CA VAL A 145 -59.49 28.44 -76.51
C VAL A 145 -60.87 29.05 -76.75
N CYS A 146 -61.09 30.31 -76.35
CA CYS A 146 -62.36 31.02 -76.53
C CYS A 146 -62.75 31.14 -78.01
N THR A 147 -61.79 31.42 -78.90
CA THR A 147 -62.03 31.57 -80.34
C THR A 147 -62.42 30.24 -80.99
N ILE A 148 -61.73 29.15 -80.64
CA ILE A 148 -61.98 27.83 -81.23
C ILE A 148 -63.28 27.21 -80.69
N THR A 149 -63.56 27.37 -79.39
CA THR A 149 -64.76 26.79 -78.76
C THR A 149 -66.04 27.54 -79.10
N GLY A 150 -65.96 28.81 -79.55
CA GLY A 150 -67.12 29.61 -79.94
C GLY A 150 -68.07 29.94 -78.78
N ALA A 151 -67.61 29.82 -77.53
CA ALA A 151 -68.45 30.00 -76.35
C ALA A 151 -68.83 31.47 -76.14
N GLU A 152 -70.12 31.81 -76.26
CA GLU A 152 -70.64 33.14 -75.92
C GLU A 152 -70.37 33.44 -74.43
N GLY A 153 -69.72 34.58 -74.16
CA GLY A 153 -69.40 35.01 -72.78
C GLY A 153 -68.06 34.52 -72.20
N CYS A 154 -67.14 34.01 -73.03
CA CYS A 154 -65.82 33.53 -72.57
C CYS A 154 -64.95 34.64 -71.93
N LEU A 155 -64.73 34.57 -70.61
CA LEU A 155 -63.88 35.51 -69.85
C LEU A 155 -62.40 35.10 -69.94
N MET A 156 -61.68 35.66 -70.91
CA MET A 156 -60.28 35.29 -71.21
C MET A 156 -59.34 35.43 -70.01
N ASP A 157 -59.48 36.49 -69.21
CA ASP A 157 -58.63 36.74 -68.03
C ASP A 157 -58.77 35.64 -66.96
N VAL A 158 -60.01 35.23 -66.67
CA VAL A 158 -60.29 34.18 -65.68
C VAL A 158 -59.79 32.82 -66.18
N LEU A 159 -60.02 32.52 -67.46
CA LEU A 159 -59.53 31.29 -68.09
C LEU A 159 -57.99 31.25 -68.11
N ALA A 160 -57.33 32.38 -68.38
CA ALA A 160 -55.87 32.49 -68.38
C ALA A 160 -55.25 32.16 -67.03
N THR A 161 -55.84 32.63 -65.91
CA THR A 161 -55.40 32.28 -64.56
C THR A 161 -55.48 30.76 -64.34
N TYR A 162 -56.58 30.12 -64.72
CA TYR A 162 -56.75 28.68 -64.51
C TYR A 162 -55.88 27.82 -65.42
N ILE A 163 -55.62 28.26 -66.66
CA ILE A 163 -54.64 27.63 -67.56
C ILE A 163 -53.23 27.74 -66.98
N LEU A 164 -52.86 28.91 -66.44
CA LEU A 164 -51.55 29.10 -65.80
C LEU A 164 -51.37 28.18 -64.59
N ASP A 165 -52.34 28.15 -63.68
CA ASP A 165 -52.31 27.29 -62.49
C ASP A 165 -52.18 25.81 -62.86
N TYR A 166 -52.93 25.37 -63.87
CA TYR A 166 -52.84 24.01 -64.39
C TYR A 166 -51.48 23.70 -64.99
N SER A 167 -50.96 24.57 -65.87
CA SER A 167 -49.65 24.38 -66.51
C SER A 167 -48.53 24.29 -65.48
N GLN A 168 -48.53 25.18 -64.48
CA GLN A 168 -47.56 25.14 -63.38
C GLN A 168 -47.67 23.86 -62.53
N GLY A 169 -48.89 23.35 -62.34
CA GLY A 169 -49.11 22.06 -61.67
C GLY A 169 -48.50 20.89 -62.44
N VAL A 170 -48.71 20.86 -63.77
CA VAL A 170 -48.13 19.84 -64.67
C VAL A 170 -46.60 19.95 -64.73
N ASP A 171 -46.04 21.15 -64.76
CA ASP A 171 -44.58 21.36 -64.71
C ASP A 171 -43.97 20.86 -63.39
N LYS A 172 -44.65 21.11 -62.25
CA LYS A 172 -44.23 20.56 -60.95
C LYS A 172 -44.26 19.03 -60.94
N LEU A 173 -45.26 18.40 -61.56
CA LEU A 173 -45.30 16.94 -61.73
C LEU A 173 -44.11 16.43 -62.56
N ASN A 174 -43.83 17.06 -63.71
CA ASN A 174 -42.70 16.72 -64.57
C ASN A 174 -41.36 16.84 -63.83
N ASN A 175 -41.19 17.92 -63.06
CA ASN A 175 -39.98 18.17 -62.27
C ASN A 175 -39.83 17.14 -61.14
N ALA A 176 -40.90 16.80 -60.42
CA ALA A 176 -40.88 15.79 -59.38
C ALA A 176 -40.53 14.40 -59.94
N TYR A 177 -41.12 14.02 -61.07
CA TYR A 177 -40.80 12.77 -61.78
C TYR A 177 -39.35 12.73 -62.26
N THR A 178 -38.85 13.83 -62.82
CA THR A 178 -37.43 13.96 -63.20
C THR A 178 -36.51 13.85 -61.97
N LYS A 179 -36.89 14.44 -60.83
CA LYS A 179 -36.13 14.35 -59.57
C LYS A 179 -36.06 12.91 -59.07
N PHE A 180 -37.14 12.15 -59.14
CA PHE A 180 -37.14 10.72 -58.81
C PHE A 180 -36.12 9.97 -59.67
N TYR A 181 -36.16 10.17 -60.99
CA TYR A 181 -35.25 9.52 -61.93
C TYR A 181 -33.79 9.96 -61.77
N SER A 182 -33.54 11.20 -61.37
CA SER A 182 -32.20 11.64 -60.96
C SER A 182 -31.70 10.81 -59.76
N GLY A 183 -32.53 10.59 -58.74
CA GLY A 183 -32.19 9.72 -57.62
C GLY A 183 -31.93 8.29 -58.06
N TYR A 184 -32.82 7.72 -58.86
CA TYR A 184 -32.73 6.36 -59.38
C TYR A 184 -31.47 6.13 -60.23
N ASN A 185 -31.19 7.01 -61.20
CA ASN A 185 -30.04 6.88 -62.10
C ASN A 185 -28.69 7.13 -61.41
N ASN A 186 -28.70 7.79 -60.25
CA ASN A 186 -27.50 8.01 -59.43
C ASN A 186 -27.29 6.93 -58.37
N LEU A 187 -28.06 5.84 -58.40
CA LEU A 187 -27.86 4.71 -57.49
C LEU A 187 -26.45 4.12 -57.66
N GLY A 188 -25.78 3.94 -56.52
CA GLY A 188 -24.51 3.25 -56.40
C GLY A 188 -24.18 3.05 -54.93
N PRO A 189 -23.24 2.16 -54.59
CA PRO A 189 -22.96 1.76 -53.20
C PRO A 189 -22.68 2.96 -52.28
N ALA A 190 -21.90 3.93 -52.76
CA ALA A 190 -21.56 5.14 -52.01
C ALA A 190 -22.68 6.20 -51.96
N LYS A 191 -23.69 6.11 -52.84
CA LYS A 191 -24.73 7.13 -53.02
C LYS A 191 -26.14 6.66 -52.65
N ILE A 192 -26.30 5.38 -52.32
CA ILE A 192 -27.61 4.73 -52.16
C ILE A 192 -28.50 5.42 -51.12
N SER A 193 -27.95 5.79 -49.97
CA SER A 193 -28.70 6.49 -48.92
C SER A 193 -29.24 7.84 -49.41
N GLY A 194 -28.37 8.66 -50.03
CA GLY A 194 -28.75 9.96 -50.60
C GLY A 194 -29.77 9.83 -51.73
N SER A 195 -29.57 8.86 -52.64
CA SER A 195 -30.49 8.59 -53.75
C SER A 195 -31.89 8.16 -53.25
N LEU A 196 -31.96 7.32 -52.22
CA LEU A 196 -33.24 6.91 -51.60
C LEU A 196 -33.95 8.09 -50.91
N ILE A 197 -33.22 9.04 -50.32
CA ILE A 197 -33.82 10.28 -49.78
C ILE A 197 -34.41 11.14 -50.91
N ILE A 198 -33.66 11.34 -52.00
CA ILE A 198 -34.13 12.12 -53.16
C ILE A 198 -35.41 11.52 -53.76
N MET A 199 -35.49 10.20 -53.87
CA MET A 199 -36.67 9.50 -54.39
C MET A 199 -37.88 9.61 -53.45
N ASP A 200 -37.67 9.55 -52.14
CA ASP A 200 -38.72 9.75 -51.12
C ASP A 200 -39.35 11.15 -51.24
N GLU A 201 -38.51 12.18 -51.29
CA GLU A 201 -38.94 13.57 -51.47
C GLU A 201 -39.65 13.80 -52.81
N ALA A 202 -39.21 13.10 -53.86
CA ALA A 202 -39.83 13.18 -55.18
C ALA A 202 -41.25 12.61 -55.17
N PHE A 203 -41.51 11.52 -54.44
CA PHE A 203 -42.87 11.00 -54.26
C PHE A 203 -43.79 11.98 -53.53
N ASP A 204 -43.28 12.68 -52.50
CA ASP A 204 -44.05 13.73 -51.83
C ASP A 204 -44.36 14.91 -52.76
N ALA A 205 -43.37 15.36 -53.53
CA ALA A 205 -43.56 16.42 -54.51
C ALA A 205 -44.55 16.02 -55.63
N MET A 206 -44.51 14.76 -56.08
CA MET A 206 -45.48 14.22 -57.03
C MET A 206 -46.90 14.25 -56.48
N LYS A 207 -47.10 13.85 -55.22
CA LYS A 207 -48.41 13.88 -54.55
C LYS A 207 -48.97 15.30 -54.50
N VAL A 208 -48.18 16.26 -54.00
CA VAL A 208 -48.60 17.66 -53.87
C VAL A 208 -48.94 18.28 -55.23
N ALA A 209 -48.15 18.00 -56.26
CA ALA A 209 -48.40 18.52 -57.60
C ALA A 209 -49.64 17.87 -58.26
N ALA A 210 -49.86 16.56 -58.06
CA ALA A 210 -51.08 15.89 -58.53
C ALA A 210 -52.35 16.39 -57.82
N ASP A 211 -52.28 16.66 -56.52
CA ASP A 211 -53.39 17.27 -55.78
C ASP A 211 -53.77 18.65 -56.35
N ALA A 212 -52.79 19.44 -56.78
CA ALA A 212 -53.04 20.73 -57.42
C ALA A 212 -53.68 20.58 -58.80
N VAL A 213 -53.20 19.63 -59.60
CA VAL A 213 -53.73 19.37 -60.96
C VAL A 213 -55.13 18.77 -60.92
N SER A 214 -55.39 17.79 -60.05
CA SER A 214 -56.74 17.20 -59.89
C SER A 214 -57.77 18.22 -59.41
N LYS A 215 -57.37 19.16 -58.56
CA LYS A 215 -58.23 20.26 -58.07
C LYS A 215 -58.29 21.47 -59.01
N SER A 216 -57.75 21.37 -60.22
CA SER A 216 -57.79 22.45 -61.21
C SER A 216 -59.24 22.88 -61.51
N LYS A 217 -59.44 24.19 -61.62
CA LYS A 217 -60.71 24.81 -62.00
C LYS A 217 -61.10 24.51 -63.45
N LEU A 218 -60.18 23.99 -64.26
CA LEU A 218 -60.43 23.63 -65.65
C LEU A 218 -61.24 22.33 -65.80
N ARG A 219 -61.38 21.49 -64.76
CA ARG A 219 -61.98 20.16 -64.88
C ARG A 219 -63.46 20.18 -65.30
N PHE A 220 -63.93 19.10 -65.92
CA PHE A 220 -65.36 18.79 -66.05
C PHE A 220 -65.94 18.41 -64.69
N PRO A 221 -67.24 18.65 -64.46
CA PRO A 221 -67.90 18.17 -63.25
C PRO A 221 -67.97 16.63 -63.20
N GLU A 222 -67.55 16.03 -62.08
CA GLU A 222 -67.57 14.57 -61.84
C GLU A 222 -68.97 13.96 -61.91
N THR A 223 -69.97 14.60 -61.30
CA THR A 223 -71.30 14.01 -61.06
C THR A 223 -72.45 15.02 -61.14
N GLY A 224 -72.40 15.97 -62.08
CA GLY A 224 -73.48 16.94 -62.30
C GLY A 224 -73.00 18.38 -62.40
N SER A 225 -73.40 19.26 -61.47
CA SER A 225 -72.96 20.66 -61.43
C SER A 225 -71.73 20.84 -60.54
N CYS A 226 -70.73 21.55 -61.01
CA CYS A 226 -69.54 21.91 -60.25
C CYS A 226 -69.49 23.44 -60.12
N MET A 227 -69.65 23.93 -58.89
CA MET A 227 -69.69 25.38 -58.62
C MET A 227 -68.33 26.05 -58.80
N ASP A 228 -67.26 25.25 -58.86
CA ASP A 228 -65.89 25.73 -58.85
C ASP A 228 -65.08 25.25 -60.05
N CYS A 229 -65.71 24.81 -61.15
CA CYS A 229 -64.99 24.46 -62.36
C CYS A 229 -65.71 24.91 -63.63
N ILE A 230 -64.93 25.11 -64.69
CA ILE A 230 -65.36 25.73 -65.94
C ILE A 230 -65.54 24.72 -67.09
N GLY A 231 -65.18 23.45 -66.90
CA GLY A 231 -65.47 22.38 -67.85
C GLY A 231 -64.69 22.44 -69.16
N VAL A 232 -63.38 22.61 -69.09
CA VAL A 232 -62.47 22.64 -70.26
C VAL A 232 -61.65 21.35 -70.39
N CYS A 233 -61.37 20.68 -69.28
CA CYS A 233 -60.49 19.52 -69.20
C CYS A 233 -61.17 18.31 -68.60
N PRO A 234 -60.89 17.09 -69.07
CA PRO A 234 -61.20 15.89 -68.32
C PRO A 234 -60.52 15.91 -66.95
N GLU A 235 -61.21 15.36 -65.96
CA GLU A 235 -60.62 15.21 -64.64
C GLU A 235 -59.52 14.15 -64.65
N ALA A 236 -58.45 14.43 -63.90
CA ALA A 236 -57.34 13.52 -63.72
C ALA A 236 -57.57 12.62 -62.50
N HIS A 237 -57.51 11.30 -62.69
CA HIS A 237 -57.48 10.32 -61.61
C HIS A 237 -56.07 9.78 -61.41
N PHE A 238 -55.37 10.31 -60.40
CA PHE A 238 -54.01 9.91 -60.07
C PHE A 238 -53.96 8.66 -59.18
N ASP A 239 -53.00 7.77 -59.44
CA ASP A 239 -52.75 6.57 -58.64
C ASP A 239 -51.93 6.89 -57.38
N TYR A 240 -52.58 7.49 -56.38
CA TYR A 240 -51.96 7.78 -55.08
C TYR A 240 -51.54 6.51 -54.30
N ASN A 241 -52.07 5.34 -54.65
CA ASN A 241 -51.64 4.08 -54.06
C ASN A 241 -50.21 3.72 -54.50
N SER A 242 -49.88 3.93 -55.78
CA SER A 242 -48.50 3.78 -56.27
C SER A 242 -47.51 4.69 -55.54
N ILE A 243 -47.87 5.93 -55.21
CA ILE A 243 -47.01 6.80 -54.37
C ILE A 243 -46.80 6.17 -52.98
N THR A 244 -47.88 5.72 -52.34
CA THR A 244 -47.82 5.16 -50.99
C THR A 244 -46.97 3.89 -50.94
N GLN A 245 -47.14 3.00 -51.92
CA GLN A 245 -46.35 1.78 -52.07
C GLN A 245 -44.89 2.10 -52.41
N GLY A 246 -44.65 3.09 -53.27
CA GLY A 246 -43.31 3.60 -53.57
C GLY A 246 -42.58 4.09 -52.33
N LYS A 247 -43.21 4.93 -51.51
CA LYS A 247 -42.62 5.40 -50.23
C LYS A 247 -42.36 4.27 -49.26
N ALA A 248 -43.28 3.31 -49.13
CA ALA A 248 -43.08 2.13 -48.29
C ALA A 248 -41.87 1.29 -48.76
N LYS A 249 -41.72 1.10 -50.08
CA LYS A 249 -40.56 0.42 -50.67
C LYS A 249 -39.27 1.21 -50.40
N VAL A 250 -39.25 2.53 -50.57
CA VAL A 250 -38.10 3.37 -50.21
C VAL A 250 -37.71 3.19 -48.75
N SER A 251 -38.67 3.19 -47.82
CA SER A 251 -38.41 2.98 -46.39
C SER A 251 -37.81 1.60 -46.11
N ALA A 252 -38.32 0.54 -46.74
CA ALA A 252 -37.77 -0.81 -46.62
C ALA A 252 -36.32 -0.88 -47.14
N LEU A 253 -36.04 -0.22 -48.27
CA LEU A 253 -34.69 -0.17 -48.84
C LEU A 253 -33.73 0.68 -47.99
N LYS A 254 -34.18 1.78 -47.39
CA LYS A 254 -33.40 2.55 -46.41
C LYS A 254 -33.00 1.66 -45.22
N SER A 255 -33.93 0.87 -44.68
CA SER A 255 -33.63 -0.06 -43.59
C SER A 255 -32.66 -1.16 -44.00
N LYS A 256 -32.84 -1.75 -45.18
CA LYS A 256 -31.96 -2.82 -45.70
C LYS A 256 -30.53 -2.34 -45.94
N THR A 257 -30.37 -1.09 -46.39
CA THR A 257 -29.07 -0.50 -46.75
C THR A 257 -28.38 0.25 -45.61
N ALA A 258 -29.02 0.38 -44.44
CA ALA A 258 -28.46 1.05 -43.27
C ALA A 258 -27.04 0.56 -42.87
N PRO A 259 -26.69 -0.74 -42.97
CA PRO A 259 -25.35 -1.22 -42.63
C PRO A 259 -24.21 -0.60 -43.45
N PHE A 260 -24.45 -0.14 -44.69
CA PHE A 260 -23.40 0.49 -45.52
C PHE A 260 -22.77 1.71 -44.87
N ALA A 261 -23.53 2.48 -44.07
CA ALA A 261 -23.02 3.66 -43.40
C ALA A 261 -21.94 3.34 -42.35
N LEU A 262 -21.89 2.10 -41.85
CA LEU A 262 -20.96 1.65 -40.82
C LEU A 262 -19.81 0.80 -41.38
N MET A 263 -19.80 0.52 -42.68
CA MET A 263 -18.86 -0.43 -43.30
C MET A 263 -17.39 -0.08 -43.05
N GLU A 264 -17.00 1.18 -43.22
CA GLU A 264 -15.62 1.61 -42.96
C GLU A 264 -15.23 1.46 -41.48
N GLN A 265 -16.16 1.73 -40.56
CA GLN A 265 -15.94 1.54 -39.12
C GLN A 265 -15.80 0.05 -38.78
N THR A 266 -16.58 -0.81 -39.44
CA THR A 266 -16.47 -2.27 -39.30
C THR A 266 -15.10 -2.76 -39.79
N VAL A 267 -14.64 -2.29 -40.95
CA VAL A 267 -13.31 -2.64 -41.49
C VAL A 267 -12.20 -2.23 -40.52
N GLU A 268 -12.26 -1.00 -39.99
CA GLU A 268 -11.27 -0.52 -39.03
C GLU A 268 -11.26 -1.35 -37.75
N ARG A 269 -12.46 -1.67 -37.23
CA ARG A 269 -12.62 -2.50 -36.03
C ARG A 269 -12.02 -3.89 -36.20
N ILE A 270 -12.30 -4.55 -37.33
CA ILE A 270 -11.74 -5.86 -37.64
C ILE A 270 -10.21 -5.77 -37.74
N TYR A 271 -9.67 -4.74 -38.40
CA TYR A 271 -8.23 -4.56 -38.55
C TYR A 271 -7.52 -4.38 -37.18
N ILE A 272 -8.00 -3.45 -36.35
CA ILE A 272 -7.43 -3.19 -35.01
C ILE A 272 -7.54 -4.43 -34.14
N SER A 273 -8.73 -5.03 -34.04
CA SER A 273 -8.96 -6.24 -33.26
C SER A 273 -8.07 -7.39 -33.73
N THR A 274 -7.85 -7.54 -35.05
CA THR A 274 -6.95 -8.56 -35.60
C THR A 274 -5.50 -8.35 -35.17
N ASP A 275 -4.98 -7.12 -35.23
CA ASP A 275 -3.61 -6.80 -34.80
C ASP A 275 -3.43 -7.04 -33.29
N GLU A 276 -4.31 -6.50 -32.47
CA GLU A 276 -4.24 -6.61 -31.01
C GLU A 276 -4.33 -8.07 -30.54
N ARG A 277 -5.24 -8.85 -31.12
CA ARG A 277 -5.42 -10.27 -30.77
C ARG A 277 -4.28 -11.13 -31.28
N THR A 278 -3.67 -10.78 -32.43
CA THR A 278 -2.46 -11.46 -32.92
C THR A 278 -1.29 -11.23 -31.97
N LYS A 279 -1.09 -9.98 -31.53
CA LYS A 279 -0.07 -9.64 -30.53
C LYS A 279 -0.30 -10.37 -29.21
N TYR A 280 -1.55 -10.41 -28.74
CA TYR A 280 -1.92 -11.13 -27.53
C TYR A 280 -1.61 -12.63 -27.62
N ARG A 281 -1.99 -13.30 -28.72
CA ARG A 281 -1.70 -14.73 -28.94
C ARG A 281 -0.19 -15.00 -28.89
N LEU A 282 0.61 -14.21 -29.62
CA LEU A 282 2.06 -14.32 -29.61
C LEU A 282 2.64 -14.06 -28.21
N GLY A 283 2.04 -13.13 -27.47
CA GLY A 283 2.36 -12.86 -26.08
C GLY A 283 2.10 -14.07 -25.16
N GLU A 284 0.96 -14.74 -25.28
CA GLU A 284 0.65 -15.95 -24.51
C GLU A 284 1.62 -17.12 -24.82
N GLU A 285 1.96 -17.32 -26.09
CA GLU A 285 2.96 -18.34 -26.49
C GLU A 285 4.33 -18.05 -25.86
N LYS A 286 4.77 -16.79 -25.86
CA LYS A 286 6.02 -16.36 -25.22
C LYS A 286 5.93 -16.42 -23.69
N ALA A 287 4.78 -16.14 -23.09
CA ALA A 287 4.57 -16.22 -21.64
C ALA A 287 4.82 -17.65 -21.13
N ALA A 288 4.36 -18.67 -21.85
CA ALA A 288 4.61 -20.06 -21.51
C ALA A 288 6.11 -20.42 -21.48
N ILE A 289 6.96 -19.71 -22.23
CA ILE A 289 8.41 -19.89 -22.28
C ILE A 289 9.12 -19.06 -21.19
N PHE A 290 8.73 -17.79 -21.03
CA PHE A 290 9.46 -16.83 -20.20
C PHE A 290 9.00 -16.77 -18.75
N ALA A 291 7.71 -16.99 -18.46
CA ALA A 291 7.22 -16.97 -17.07
C ALA A 291 7.93 -18.03 -16.20
N PRO A 292 8.13 -19.29 -16.65
CA PRO A 292 8.89 -20.28 -15.87
C PRO A 292 10.36 -19.88 -15.65
N LYS A 293 11.00 -19.25 -16.63
CA LYS A 293 12.39 -18.75 -16.51
C LYS A 293 12.48 -17.64 -15.46
N TYR A 294 11.54 -16.69 -15.50
CA TYR A 294 11.47 -15.62 -14.53
C TYR A 294 11.20 -16.13 -13.12
N GLU A 295 10.23 -17.04 -12.94
CA GLU A 295 9.91 -17.63 -11.63
C GLU A 295 11.07 -18.43 -11.04
N SER A 296 11.83 -19.13 -11.88
CA SER A 296 13.07 -19.80 -11.45
C SER A 296 14.10 -18.80 -10.90
N LEU A 297 14.34 -17.68 -11.59
CA LEU A 297 15.24 -16.63 -11.12
C LEU A 297 14.71 -15.92 -9.87
N LYS A 298 13.40 -15.62 -9.81
CA LYS A 298 12.73 -15.02 -8.65
C LYS A 298 12.86 -15.91 -7.42
N THR A 299 12.69 -17.23 -7.58
CA THR A 299 12.88 -18.22 -6.51
C THR A 299 14.35 -18.28 -6.08
N ARG A 300 15.30 -18.31 -7.02
CA ARG A 300 16.74 -18.36 -6.71
C ARG A 300 17.24 -17.14 -5.94
N PHE A 301 16.70 -15.96 -6.23
CA PHE A 301 16.99 -14.71 -5.51
C PHE A 301 15.87 -14.32 -4.53
N GLY A 302 15.14 -15.32 -4.01
CA GLY A 302 14.03 -15.12 -3.10
C GLY A 302 14.41 -14.27 -1.89
N GLY A 303 13.58 -13.28 -1.58
CA GLY A 303 13.81 -12.36 -0.45
C GLY A 303 14.83 -11.24 -0.71
N LEU A 304 15.63 -11.30 -1.78
CA LEU A 304 16.67 -10.29 -2.05
C LEU A 304 16.10 -8.88 -2.25
N LYS A 305 14.92 -8.76 -2.88
CA LYS A 305 14.21 -7.49 -3.08
C LYS A 305 13.79 -6.87 -1.73
N ALA A 306 13.22 -7.70 -0.84
CA ALA A 306 12.80 -7.26 0.49
C ALA A 306 14.00 -6.83 1.35
N GLN A 307 15.07 -7.64 1.34
CA GLN A 307 16.32 -7.31 2.03
C GLN A 307 16.93 -6.00 1.52
N ALA A 308 16.87 -5.75 0.21
CA ALA A 308 17.41 -4.52 -0.37
C ALA A 308 16.61 -3.29 0.06
N VAL A 309 15.28 -3.39 0.08
CA VAL A 309 14.39 -2.32 0.55
C VAL A 309 14.65 -2.02 2.03
N GLU A 310 14.75 -3.06 2.86
CA GLU A 310 15.08 -2.93 4.29
C GLU A 310 16.46 -2.28 4.47
N ALA A 311 17.51 -2.80 3.84
CA ALA A 311 18.86 -2.26 3.97
C ALA A 311 18.96 -0.81 3.45
N LYS A 312 18.23 -0.44 2.38
CA LYS A 312 18.15 0.96 1.90
C LYS A 312 17.51 1.92 2.89
N SER A 313 16.68 1.44 3.82
CA SER A 313 16.12 2.27 4.90
C SER A 313 17.15 2.57 6.00
N LEU A 314 18.22 1.78 6.07
CA LEU A 314 19.23 1.84 7.12
C LEU A 314 20.55 2.45 6.65
N VAL A 315 20.98 2.13 5.42
CA VAL A 315 22.29 2.51 4.89
C VAL A 315 22.20 3.17 3.52
N SER A 316 23.08 4.15 3.27
CA SER A 316 23.12 4.93 2.04
C SER A 316 24.45 4.81 1.28
N ASP A 317 25.16 3.69 1.42
CA ASP A 317 26.42 3.45 0.72
C ASP A 317 26.20 3.38 -0.79
N SER A 318 26.88 4.25 -1.55
CA SER A 318 26.65 4.45 -2.99
C SER A 318 26.67 3.14 -3.80
N ASN A 319 27.68 2.29 -3.59
CA ASN A 319 27.81 1.00 -4.30
C ASN A 319 26.64 0.05 -4.02
N PHE A 320 26.17 0.02 -2.77
CA PHE A 320 25.01 -0.78 -2.38
C PHE A 320 23.72 -0.20 -2.99
N VAL A 321 23.49 1.12 -2.84
CA VAL A 321 22.28 1.79 -3.34
C VAL A 321 22.15 1.62 -4.85
N LEU A 322 23.23 1.85 -5.62
CA LEU A 322 23.24 1.64 -7.07
C LEU A 322 22.90 0.19 -7.46
N SER A 323 23.46 -0.79 -6.73
CA SER A 323 23.20 -2.21 -6.98
C SER A 323 21.75 -2.58 -6.65
N ALA A 324 21.22 -2.04 -5.54
CA ALA A 324 19.85 -2.26 -5.10
C ALA A 324 18.83 -1.65 -6.07
N ASP A 325 19.02 -0.40 -6.49
CA ASP A 325 18.14 0.27 -7.46
C ASP A 325 18.14 -0.42 -8.81
N SER A 326 19.33 -0.82 -9.28
CA SER A 326 19.51 -1.57 -10.52
C SER A 326 18.78 -2.91 -10.52
N PHE A 327 18.74 -3.61 -9.38
CA PHE A 327 18.03 -4.87 -9.21
C PHE A 327 16.51 -4.67 -9.08
N ILE A 328 16.07 -3.75 -8.21
CA ILE A 328 14.64 -3.45 -7.99
C ILE A 328 13.98 -2.99 -9.28
N SER A 329 14.58 -2.03 -9.99
CA SER A 329 14.04 -1.51 -11.25
C SER A 329 13.88 -2.60 -12.32
N LYS A 330 14.85 -3.51 -12.45
CA LYS A 330 14.75 -4.65 -13.39
C LYS A 330 13.73 -5.68 -12.95
N SER A 331 13.62 -5.93 -11.64
CA SER A 331 12.58 -6.78 -11.07
C SER A 331 11.19 -6.26 -11.44
N ASP A 332 10.92 -4.98 -11.16
CA ASP A 332 9.63 -4.33 -11.44
C ASP A 332 9.32 -4.31 -12.95
N THR A 333 10.32 -4.02 -13.78
CA THR A 333 10.17 -4.03 -15.24
C THR A 333 9.80 -5.43 -15.76
N LEU A 334 10.42 -6.49 -15.23
CA LEU A 334 10.10 -7.87 -15.61
C LEU A 334 8.69 -8.28 -15.15
N GLU A 335 8.30 -7.95 -13.91
CA GLU A 335 6.95 -8.21 -13.40
C GLU A 335 5.89 -7.55 -14.29
N GLN A 336 6.07 -6.26 -14.59
CA GLN A 336 5.16 -5.51 -15.46
C GLN A 336 5.09 -6.09 -16.88
N LYS A 337 6.21 -6.48 -17.48
CA LYS A 337 6.24 -7.04 -18.84
C LYS A 337 5.60 -8.43 -18.91
N ILE A 338 5.74 -9.26 -17.87
CA ILE A 338 5.04 -10.55 -17.77
C ILE A 338 3.54 -10.34 -17.68
N GLU A 339 3.09 -9.41 -16.84
CA GLU A 339 1.67 -9.09 -16.67
C GLU A 339 1.06 -8.59 -17.98
N ARG A 340 1.76 -7.69 -18.69
CA ARG A 340 1.30 -7.10 -19.95
C ARG A 340 1.51 -7.97 -21.19
N ARG A 341 2.12 -9.15 -21.03
CA ARG A 341 2.48 -10.05 -22.14
C ARG A 341 3.42 -9.42 -23.18
N GLU A 342 4.29 -8.52 -22.74
CA GLU A 342 5.24 -7.80 -23.60
C GLU A 342 6.65 -8.41 -23.50
N PHE A 343 6.95 -9.36 -24.38
CA PHE A 343 8.19 -10.14 -24.31
C PHE A 343 9.31 -9.67 -25.26
N ASP A 344 9.20 -8.48 -25.83
CA ASP A 344 10.26 -7.93 -26.67
C ASP A 344 11.47 -7.52 -25.81
N GLY A 345 12.65 -8.02 -26.18
CA GLY A 345 13.90 -7.82 -25.42
C GLY A 345 13.96 -8.57 -24.09
N PHE A 346 13.04 -9.51 -23.82
CA PHE A 346 12.90 -10.14 -22.52
C PHE A 346 14.11 -10.98 -22.09
N ASP A 347 14.82 -11.65 -23.01
CA ASP A 347 16.05 -12.39 -22.70
C ASP A 347 17.17 -11.50 -22.16
N ALA A 348 17.32 -10.29 -22.73
CA ALA A 348 18.29 -9.31 -22.26
C ALA A 348 17.90 -8.77 -20.86
N LEU A 349 16.60 -8.56 -20.62
CA LEU A 349 16.09 -8.15 -19.30
C LEU A 349 16.29 -9.23 -18.25
N LEU A 350 16.01 -10.51 -18.56
CA LEU A 350 16.27 -11.63 -17.64
C LEU A 350 17.76 -11.74 -17.29
N SER A 351 18.64 -11.64 -18.29
CA SER A 351 20.09 -11.65 -18.09
C SER A 351 20.57 -10.45 -17.26
N GLY A 352 19.99 -9.28 -17.53
CA GLY A 352 20.22 -8.05 -16.76
C GLY A 352 19.75 -8.18 -15.31
N TYR A 353 18.60 -8.81 -15.08
CA TYR A 353 18.06 -9.08 -13.75
C TYR A 353 18.96 -10.04 -12.99
N GLU A 354 19.35 -11.18 -13.56
CA GLU A 354 20.26 -12.13 -12.91
C GLU A 354 21.61 -11.49 -12.57
N SER A 355 22.20 -10.73 -13.50
CA SER A 355 23.47 -10.04 -13.25
C SER A 355 23.35 -8.99 -12.13
N SER A 356 22.28 -8.19 -12.13
CA SER A 356 22.02 -7.23 -11.03
C SER A 356 21.75 -7.91 -9.69
N ALA A 357 21.10 -9.08 -9.69
CA ALA A 357 20.87 -9.88 -8.50
C ALA A 357 22.17 -10.37 -7.90
N ARG A 358 23.07 -10.93 -8.72
CA ARG A 358 24.42 -11.36 -8.27
C ARG A 358 25.24 -10.20 -7.73
N ALA A 359 25.21 -9.04 -8.39
CA ALA A 359 25.91 -7.85 -7.94
C ALA A 359 25.39 -7.38 -6.57
N LEU A 360 24.06 -7.34 -6.39
CA LEU A 360 23.44 -6.99 -5.11
C LEU A 360 23.75 -8.03 -4.03
N SER A 361 23.66 -9.34 -4.31
CA SER A 361 23.99 -10.39 -3.35
C SER A 361 25.43 -10.30 -2.83
N ALA A 362 26.37 -9.81 -3.64
CA ALA A 362 27.76 -9.64 -3.23
C ALA A 362 27.96 -8.51 -2.21
N VAL A 363 27.09 -7.49 -2.21
CA VAL A 363 27.22 -6.30 -1.35
C VAL A 363 26.21 -6.26 -0.20
N ILE A 364 25.07 -6.94 -0.32
CA ILE A 364 23.95 -6.80 0.61
C ILE A 364 24.22 -7.41 2.00
N ASN A 365 24.88 -8.58 2.07
CA ASN A 365 25.07 -9.31 3.33
C ASN A 365 25.88 -8.54 4.38
N ASN A 366 26.76 -7.63 3.93
CA ASN A 366 27.57 -6.79 4.81
C ASN A 366 27.11 -5.33 4.82
N SER A 367 26.11 -4.95 4.02
CA SER A 367 25.68 -3.56 3.86
C SER A 367 25.20 -2.95 5.17
N THR A 368 24.52 -3.71 6.03
CA THR A 368 23.97 -3.24 7.31
C THR A 368 24.88 -3.48 8.52
N ALA A 369 26.09 -4.04 8.31
CA ALA A 369 26.98 -4.42 9.39
C ALA A 369 27.41 -3.21 10.26
N SER A 370 27.71 -2.08 9.64
CA SER A 370 28.12 -0.84 10.32
C SER A 370 26.98 -0.26 11.15
N TYR A 371 25.75 -0.26 10.60
CA TYR A 371 24.54 0.14 11.35
C TYR A 371 24.36 -0.72 12.60
N ARG A 372 24.40 -2.05 12.45
CA ARG A 372 24.27 -2.97 13.58
C ARG A 372 25.31 -2.72 14.67
N LYS A 373 26.58 -2.56 14.29
CA LYS A 373 27.66 -2.25 15.24
C LYS A 373 27.41 -0.93 15.97
N ALA A 374 26.90 0.09 15.28
CA ALA A 374 26.56 1.37 15.90
C ALA A 374 25.43 1.22 16.93
N MET A 375 24.40 0.44 16.63
CA MET A 375 23.31 0.15 17.59
C MET A 375 23.82 -0.67 18.79
N GLU A 376 24.63 -1.70 18.55
CA GLU A 376 25.25 -2.50 19.62
C GLU A 376 26.17 -1.62 20.53
N ALA A 377 26.91 -0.67 19.95
CA ALA A 377 27.73 0.28 20.71
C ALA A 377 26.87 1.29 21.49
N GLN A 378 25.77 1.77 20.91
CA GLN A 378 24.80 2.64 21.58
C GLN A 378 24.21 1.94 22.81
N ASP A 379 23.73 0.71 22.66
CA ASP A 379 23.17 -0.09 23.74
C ASP A 379 24.20 -0.28 24.87
N SER A 380 25.44 -0.65 24.53
CA SER A 380 26.53 -0.77 25.51
C SER A 380 26.80 0.55 26.26
N ALA A 381 26.76 1.70 25.58
CA ALA A 381 26.94 2.99 26.22
C ALA A 381 25.76 3.36 27.14
N VAL A 382 24.52 3.04 26.75
CA VAL A 382 23.31 3.23 27.56
C VAL A 382 23.42 2.44 28.87
N ASP A 383 23.87 1.19 28.78
CA ASP A 383 24.01 0.30 29.92
C ASP A 383 25.03 0.83 30.95
N GLN A 384 26.19 1.29 30.48
CA GLN A 384 27.18 1.93 31.34
C GLN A 384 26.67 3.25 31.95
N LEU A 385 25.80 3.99 31.24
CA LEU A 385 25.17 5.19 31.79
C LEU A 385 24.13 4.88 32.86
N ILE A 386 23.41 3.77 32.76
CA ILE A 386 22.52 3.29 33.83
C ILE A 386 23.35 2.95 35.07
N GLN A 387 24.47 2.24 34.91
CA GLN A 387 25.39 1.96 36.01
C GLN A 387 25.94 3.26 36.64
N ALA A 388 26.34 4.22 35.81
CA ALA A 388 26.78 5.54 36.25
C ALA A 388 25.69 6.29 37.02
N GLN A 389 24.43 6.21 36.58
CA GLN A 389 23.29 6.82 37.27
C GLN A 389 23.15 6.34 38.70
N TRP A 390 23.35 5.03 38.93
CA TRP A 390 23.24 4.43 40.26
C TRP A 390 24.46 4.71 41.15
N GLY A 391 25.59 5.08 40.54
CA GLY A 391 26.81 5.54 41.20
C GLY A 391 26.83 7.05 41.53
N VAL A 392 25.79 7.82 41.18
CA VAL A 392 25.76 9.27 41.43
C VAL A 392 25.67 9.57 42.93
N ASN A 393 26.67 10.28 43.45
CA ASN A 393 26.61 10.85 44.78
C ASN A 393 25.74 12.10 44.77
N ARG A 394 24.50 11.97 45.23
CA ARG A 394 23.50 13.05 45.26
C ARG A 394 23.86 14.23 46.18
N LEU A 395 24.86 14.07 47.05
CA LEU A 395 25.36 15.13 47.91
C LEU A 395 26.51 15.93 47.26
N SER A 396 27.07 15.44 46.15
CA SER A 396 28.18 16.11 45.45
C SER A 396 27.68 16.75 44.16
N LYS A 397 27.67 18.09 44.14
CA LYS A 397 27.36 18.86 42.91
C LYS A 397 28.26 18.44 41.75
N ALA A 398 29.55 18.23 42.00
CA ALA A 398 30.49 17.79 40.99
C ALA A 398 30.14 16.40 40.41
N SER A 399 29.64 15.46 41.23
CA SER A 399 29.18 14.14 40.77
C SER A 399 27.95 14.27 39.88
N ILE A 400 26.98 15.10 40.27
CA ILE A 400 25.76 15.37 39.50
C ILE A 400 26.10 16.02 38.15
N ASP A 401 26.91 17.08 38.16
CA ASP A 401 27.29 17.82 36.95
C ASP A 401 28.08 16.92 35.97
N THR A 402 28.98 16.07 36.49
CA THR A 402 29.75 15.12 35.66
C THR A 402 28.82 14.09 35.01
N TYR A 403 27.90 13.48 35.77
CA TYR A 403 26.93 12.54 35.21
C TYR A 403 26.02 13.19 34.18
N ASN A 404 25.48 14.39 34.47
CA ASN A 404 24.64 15.13 33.53
C ASN A 404 25.37 15.44 32.22
N SER A 405 26.68 15.71 32.26
CA SER A 405 27.49 15.92 31.05
C SER A 405 27.60 14.65 30.17
N LEU A 406 27.62 13.46 30.78
CA LEU A 406 27.62 12.20 30.06
C LEU A 406 26.25 11.95 29.38
N VAL A 407 25.15 12.25 30.09
CA VAL A 407 23.79 12.17 29.54
C VAL A 407 23.58 13.16 28.40
N GLU A 408 24.09 14.39 28.53
CA GLU A 408 24.02 15.38 27.45
C GLU A 408 24.79 14.91 26.21
N ARG A 409 25.98 14.31 26.38
CA ARG A 409 26.75 13.71 25.29
C ARG A 409 25.99 12.57 24.62
N LYS A 410 25.35 11.67 25.39
CA LYS A 410 24.47 10.64 24.85
C LYS A 410 23.40 11.24 23.95
N ASN A 411 22.66 12.23 24.46
CA ASN A 411 21.56 12.84 23.71
C ASN A 411 22.04 13.52 22.41
N LYS A 412 23.25 14.09 22.41
CA LYS A 412 23.89 14.62 21.19
C LYS A 412 24.27 13.53 20.19
N LEU A 413 24.78 12.38 20.65
CA LEU A 413 25.09 11.24 19.78
C LEU A 413 23.83 10.59 19.21
N ASP A 414 22.79 10.41 20.03
CA ASP A 414 21.50 9.87 19.58
C ASP A 414 20.89 10.74 18.47
N ALA A 415 21.00 12.06 18.60
CA ALA A 415 20.51 13.01 17.59
C ALA A 415 21.26 12.93 16.24
N ASN A 416 22.45 12.33 16.21
CA ASN A 416 23.23 12.12 14.99
C ASN A 416 22.85 10.82 14.25
N ILE A 417 22.12 9.90 14.89
CA ILE A 417 21.58 8.70 14.23
C ILE A 417 20.36 9.11 13.39
N LYS A 418 20.57 9.25 12.07
CA LYS A 418 19.52 9.61 11.09
C LYS A 418 19.54 8.68 9.87
N PRO A 419 19.11 7.41 10.01
CA PRO A 419 19.07 6.47 8.89
C PRO A 419 18.20 7.01 7.73
N PRO A 420 18.55 6.71 6.46
CA PRO A 420 19.74 5.96 6.06
C PRO A 420 21.01 6.83 6.05
N MET A 421 22.13 6.26 6.49
CA MET A 421 23.44 6.93 6.54
C MET A 421 24.53 6.06 5.89
N PRO A 422 25.66 6.62 5.42
CA PRO A 422 26.75 5.83 4.88
C PRO A 422 27.55 5.16 6.01
N SER A 423 28.13 3.98 5.72
CA SER A 423 28.89 3.16 6.70
C SER A 423 29.94 3.94 7.50
N PRO A 424 30.76 4.84 6.91
CA PRO A 424 31.75 5.61 7.66
C PRO A 424 31.15 6.51 8.76
N GLN A 425 29.91 6.97 8.60
CA GLN A 425 29.26 7.77 9.66
C GLN A 425 28.81 6.86 10.83
N TYR A 426 28.34 5.64 10.54
CA TYR A 426 28.08 4.65 11.59
C TYR A 426 29.36 4.23 12.32
N ASP A 427 30.47 4.02 11.59
CA ASP A 427 31.77 3.69 12.22
C ASP A 427 32.28 4.80 13.15
N SER A 428 32.02 6.08 12.80
CA SER A 428 32.29 7.21 13.69
C SER A 428 31.45 7.12 14.96
N LEU A 429 30.15 6.84 14.83
CA LEU A 429 29.24 6.70 15.97
C LEU A 429 29.65 5.54 16.89
N VAL A 430 30.10 4.40 16.34
CA VAL A 430 30.66 3.29 17.13
C VAL A 430 31.80 3.79 18.02
N SER A 431 32.73 4.56 17.45
CA SER A 431 33.88 5.11 18.18
C SER A 431 33.44 6.10 19.27
N ASP A 432 32.46 6.95 18.97
CA ASP A 432 31.93 7.94 19.91
C ASP A 432 31.17 7.30 21.08
N TYR A 433 30.34 6.28 20.80
CA TYR A 433 29.65 5.50 21.84
C TYR A 433 30.63 4.67 22.67
N ALA A 434 31.64 4.05 22.06
CA ALA A 434 32.67 3.33 22.81
C ALA A 434 33.44 4.26 23.77
N LYS A 435 33.70 5.50 23.34
CA LYS A 435 34.28 6.53 24.22
C LYS A 435 33.33 6.93 25.34
N LEU A 436 32.05 7.14 25.05
CA LEU A 436 31.04 7.45 26.07
C LEU A 436 30.90 6.31 27.10
N SER A 437 30.89 5.06 26.64
CA SER A 437 30.90 3.86 27.49
C SER A 437 32.14 3.82 28.39
N THR A 438 33.33 4.08 27.83
CA THR A 438 34.59 4.14 28.60
C THR A 438 34.57 5.26 29.64
N ASP A 439 34.09 6.46 29.26
CA ASP A 439 34.00 7.61 30.17
C ASP A 439 32.98 7.35 31.31
N ALA A 440 31.85 6.70 31.01
CA ALA A 440 30.87 6.29 32.01
C ALA A 440 31.45 5.25 32.98
N LYS A 441 32.18 4.26 32.47
CA LYS A 441 32.88 3.26 33.30
C LYS A 441 33.98 3.88 34.18
N ALA A 442 34.72 4.84 33.63
CA ALA A 442 35.71 5.61 34.39
C ALA A 442 35.05 6.43 35.50
N TYR A 443 33.88 7.03 35.23
CA TYR A 443 33.09 7.73 36.24
C TYR A 443 32.63 6.80 37.37
N VAL A 444 32.09 5.61 37.05
CA VAL A 444 31.70 4.59 38.05
C VAL A 444 32.90 4.16 38.91
N SER A 445 34.07 4.02 38.28
CA SER A 445 35.31 3.65 38.99
C SER A 445 35.83 4.78 39.89
N ALA A 446 35.73 6.03 39.44
CA ALA A 446 36.11 7.20 40.23
C ALA A 446 35.11 7.52 41.36
N SER A 447 33.82 7.21 41.17
CA SER A 447 32.84 7.32 42.25
C SER A 447 33.12 6.32 43.38
N ALA A 448 33.73 5.17 43.06
CA ALA A 448 34.22 4.20 44.04
C ALA A 448 35.35 4.73 44.93
N SER A 449 36.21 5.60 44.39
CA SER A 449 37.44 6.07 45.04
C SER A 449 37.29 7.40 45.76
N LEU A 450 36.10 8.01 45.75
CA LEU A 450 35.75 9.22 46.52
C LEU A 450 35.57 8.96 48.03
N GLU A 451 36.31 7.98 48.57
CA GLU A 451 36.49 7.68 49.99
C GLU A 451 37.00 8.88 50.82
N GLY A 452 37.51 9.94 50.16
CA GLY A 452 38.03 11.14 50.81
C GLY A 452 37.01 12.18 51.29
N SER A 453 35.70 11.98 51.09
CA SER A 453 34.68 12.89 51.64
C SER A 453 34.32 12.53 53.08
N VAL A 454 33.97 13.51 53.93
CA VAL A 454 33.54 13.30 55.32
C VAL A 454 32.40 12.27 55.44
N PHE A 455 31.55 12.20 54.41
CA PHE A 455 30.46 11.23 54.29
C PHE A 455 30.94 9.83 53.86
N GLY A 456 31.95 9.73 52.99
CA GLY A 456 32.60 8.46 52.64
C GLY A 456 33.29 7.82 53.85
N ILE A 457 34.00 8.62 54.65
CA ILE A 457 34.60 8.21 55.93
C ILE A 457 33.49 7.76 56.91
N GLY A 458 32.39 8.49 57.01
CA GLY A 458 31.23 8.12 57.83
C GLY A 458 30.63 6.77 57.45
N ASN A 459 30.47 6.48 56.15
CA ASN A 459 29.96 5.20 55.67
C ASN A 459 30.96 4.06 55.93
N ALA A 460 32.24 4.28 55.65
CA ALA A 460 33.30 3.29 55.86
C ALA A 460 33.44 2.92 57.34
N ILE A 461 33.47 3.91 58.24
CA ILE A 461 33.53 3.67 59.69
C ILE A 461 32.23 3.04 60.17
N GLY A 462 31.05 3.54 59.76
CA GLY A 462 29.77 2.95 60.11
C GLY A 462 29.69 1.48 59.72
N ARG A 463 30.10 1.13 58.50
CA ARG A 463 30.18 -0.25 58.00
C ARG A 463 31.17 -1.06 58.82
N THR A 464 32.39 -0.57 59.05
CA THR A 464 33.43 -1.27 59.81
C THR A 464 33.03 -1.52 61.26
N SER A 465 32.40 -0.55 61.91
CA SER A 465 31.91 -0.68 63.29
C SER A 465 30.79 -1.71 63.39
N VAL A 466 29.81 -1.66 62.47
CA VAL A 466 28.73 -2.66 62.43
C VAL A 466 29.28 -4.03 62.06
N ASP A 467 30.09 -4.16 61.02
CA ASP A 467 30.69 -5.43 60.63
C ASP A 467 31.60 -6.01 61.71
N GLY A 468 32.40 -5.19 62.40
CA GLY A 468 33.22 -5.62 63.52
C GLY A 468 32.39 -6.15 64.69
N ALA A 469 31.36 -5.41 65.10
CA ALA A 469 30.44 -5.83 66.17
C ALA A 469 29.65 -7.09 65.78
N MET A 470 29.17 -7.17 64.53
CA MET A 470 28.46 -8.35 64.02
C MET A 470 29.41 -9.54 63.88
N THR A 471 30.67 -9.35 63.52
CA THR A 471 31.65 -10.44 63.50
C THR A 471 31.89 -10.98 64.91
N MET A 472 32.06 -10.09 65.90
CA MET A 472 32.17 -10.50 67.30
C MET A 472 30.93 -11.24 67.79
N ALA A 473 29.72 -10.73 67.52
CA ALA A 473 28.48 -11.41 67.89
C ALA A 473 28.29 -12.73 67.11
N SER A 474 28.75 -12.82 65.86
CA SER A 474 28.69 -14.03 65.04
C SER A 474 29.54 -15.18 65.58
N SER A 475 30.59 -14.86 66.34
CA SER A 475 31.40 -15.85 67.06
C SER A 475 30.65 -16.49 68.24
N MET A 476 29.58 -15.85 68.72
CA MET A 476 28.75 -16.33 69.83
C MET A 476 27.47 -17.00 69.34
N ALA A 477 26.84 -16.49 68.27
CA ALA A 477 25.68 -17.09 67.62
C ALA A 477 25.58 -16.65 66.14
N PRO A 478 25.18 -17.52 65.20
CA PRO A 478 25.06 -17.14 63.78
C PRO A 478 24.05 -16.00 63.61
N ILE A 479 24.50 -14.89 63.01
CA ILE A 479 23.67 -13.70 62.80
C ILE A 479 22.93 -13.82 61.47
N SER A 480 21.60 -13.75 61.54
CA SER A 480 20.75 -13.64 60.36
C SER A 480 20.61 -12.20 59.87
N PHE A 481 20.20 -12.04 58.62
CA PHE A 481 19.90 -10.75 57.99
C PHE A 481 18.94 -9.88 58.83
N LYS A 482 17.84 -10.45 59.31
CA LYS A 482 16.86 -9.73 60.16
C LYS A 482 17.44 -9.35 61.52
N THR A 483 18.27 -10.21 62.10
CA THR A 483 18.99 -9.91 63.35
C THR A 483 19.89 -8.69 63.13
N ARG A 484 20.68 -8.68 62.06
CA ARG A 484 21.50 -7.52 61.70
C ARG A 484 20.63 -6.27 61.48
N GLN A 485 19.56 -6.36 60.69
CA GLN A 485 18.66 -5.24 60.43
C GLN A 485 18.11 -4.60 61.72
N SER A 486 17.82 -5.42 62.73
CA SER A 486 17.24 -4.99 64.01
C SER A 486 18.29 -4.34 64.93
N TYR A 487 19.51 -4.89 64.99
CA TYR A 487 20.54 -4.44 65.92
C TYR A 487 21.52 -3.41 65.34
N ALA A 488 21.79 -3.45 64.02
CA ALA A 488 22.79 -2.60 63.37
C ALA A 488 22.49 -1.10 63.52
N LYS A 489 21.23 -0.69 63.73
CA LYS A 489 20.87 0.71 64.00
C LYS A 489 21.37 1.22 65.36
N TYR A 490 21.53 0.32 66.32
CA TYR A 490 21.96 0.63 67.69
C TYR A 490 23.46 0.43 67.89
N VAL A 491 24.15 -0.28 66.98
CA VAL A 491 25.58 -0.55 67.09
C VAL A 491 26.44 0.71 66.94
N PRO A 492 26.29 1.58 65.91
CA PRO A 492 27.09 2.80 65.80
C PRO A 492 27.07 3.67 67.06
N PRO A 493 25.92 4.00 67.68
CA PRO A 493 25.92 4.82 68.89
C PRO A 493 26.53 4.10 70.10
N LEU A 494 26.41 2.77 70.21
CA LEU A 494 27.04 1.99 71.27
C LEU A 494 28.58 1.94 71.13
N VAL A 495 29.08 1.69 69.92
CA VAL A 495 30.53 1.70 69.63
C VAL A 495 31.09 3.09 69.89
N LEU A 496 30.36 4.13 69.49
CA LEU A 496 30.77 5.51 69.69
C LEU A 496 30.79 5.88 71.18
N ALA A 497 29.79 5.45 71.96
CA ALA A 497 29.80 5.61 73.42
C ALA A 497 30.97 4.86 74.10
N ALA A 498 31.34 3.67 73.60
CA ALA A 498 32.48 2.92 74.11
C ALA A 498 33.82 3.63 73.79
N ILE A 499 33.96 4.21 72.60
CA ILE A 499 35.11 5.03 72.22
C ILE A 499 35.16 6.28 73.10
N ASP A 500 34.03 6.98 73.27
CA ASP A 500 33.94 8.16 74.14
C ASP A 500 34.34 7.83 75.57
N MET A 501 33.87 6.71 76.11
CA MET A 501 34.27 6.23 77.45
C MET A 501 35.77 5.94 77.54
N ALA A 502 36.36 5.32 76.51
CA ALA A 502 37.79 5.05 76.48
C ALA A 502 38.61 6.34 76.37
N VAL A 503 38.21 7.27 75.52
CA VAL A 503 38.87 8.58 75.36
C VAL A 503 38.72 9.43 76.62
N LEU A 504 37.55 9.39 77.29
CA LEU A 504 37.34 10.03 78.57
C LEU A 504 38.19 9.39 79.67
N ALA A 505 38.33 8.07 79.70
CA ALA A 505 39.18 7.37 80.68
C ALA A 505 40.66 7.72 80.48
N ILE A 506 41.17 7.69 79.25
CA ILE A 506 42.54 8.10 78.92
C ILE A 506 42.73 9.59 79.22
N GLY A 507 41.77 10.42 78.83
CA GLY A 507 41.75 11.86 79.10
C GLY A 507 41.78 12.16 80.59
N LEU A 508 40.98 11.48 81.41
CA LEU A 508 40.99 11.60 82.86
C LEU A 508 42.33 11.17 83.46
N LEU A 509 42.90 10.05 83.00
CA LEU A 509 44.23 9.61 83.45
C LEU A 509 45.31 10.64 83.11
N LEU A 510 45.27 11.24 81.93
CA LEU A 510 46.17 12.33 81.55
C LEU A 510 45.93 13.58 82.39
N PHE A 511 44.67 13.98 82.59
CA PHE A 511 44.32 15.17 83.36
C PHE A 511 44.72 15.06 84.83
N VAL A 512 44.48 13.88 85.44
CA VAL A 512 44.90 13.56 86.81
C VAL A 512 46.41 13.39 86.90
N GLY A 513 47.05 12.75 85.92
CA GLY A 513 48.50 12.58 85.86
C GLY A 513 49.26 13.90 85.75
N ILE A 514 48.80 14.81 84.88
CA ILE A 514 49.35 16.17 84.74
C ILE A 514 49.11 16.98 86.02
N PHE A 515 47.93 16.87 86.62
CA PHE A 515 47.63 17.52 87.90
C PHE A 515 48.57 17.04 89.02
N TYR A 516 48.81 15.73 89.10
CA TYR A 516 49.72 15.13 90.08
C TYR A 516 51.18 15.54 89.85
N TYR A 517 51.65 15.49 88.59
CA TYR A 517 53.03 15.83 88.23
C TYR A 517 53.35 17.31 88.47
N PHE A 518 52.40 18.22 88.20
CA PHE A 518 52.55 19.67 88.37
C PHE A 518 51.81 20.23 89.60
N HIS A 519 51.65 19.44 90.66
CA HIS A 519 50.87 19.82 91.86
C HIS A 519 51.24 21.18 92.48
N GLY A 520 52.50 21.63 92.34
CA GLY A 520 52.96 22.94 92.81
C GLY A 520 52.37 24.13 92.05
N PHE A 521 52.10 23.99 90.75
CA PHE A 521 51.50 25.02 89.89
C PHE A 521 50.00 25.22 90.19
N PHE A 522 49.31 24.14 90.60
CA PHE A 522 47.88 24.16 90.92
C PHE A 522 47.55 24.68 92.32
N LYS A 523 48.48 25.30 93.06
CA LYS A 523 48.17 25.95 94.36
C LYS A 523 47.27 27.19 94.22
N SER A 524 47.24 27.83 93.05
CA SER A 524 46.38 28.99 92.77
C SER A 524 44.96 28.55 92.42
N ARG A 525 43.95 29.17 93.06
CA ARG A 525 42.53 28.92 92.74
C ARG A 525 42.21 29.16 91.26
N LEU A 526 42.86 30.14 90.62
CA LEU A 526 42.70 30.42 89.18
C LEU A 526 43.20 29.27 88.30
N ALA A 527 44.32 28.62 88.66
CA ALA A 527 44.88 27.51 87.90
C ALA A 527 44.00 26.26 87.98
N ILE A 528 43.45 25.96 89.16
CA ILE A 528 42.49 24.85 89.33
C ILE A 528 41.20 25.11 88.54
N SER A 529 40.63 26.32 88.65
CA SER A 529 39.40 26.66 87.92
C SER A 529 39.60 26.56 86.39
N GLY A 530 40.74 27.02 85.86
CA GLY A 530 41.07 26.89 84.45
C GLY A 530 41.23 25.43 83.99
N TRP A 531 41.81 24.57 84.84
CA TRP A 531 41.98 23.14 84.55
C TRP A 531 40.67 22.35 84.57
N VAL A 532 39.77 22.68 85.50
CA VAL A 532 38.42 22.10 85.52
C VAL A 532 37.63 22.59 84.31
N LEU A 533 37.76 23.86 83.92
CA LEU A 533 37.11 24.38 82.71
C LEU A 533 37.62 23.71 81.43
N SER A 534 38.93 23.43 81.33
CA SER A 534 39.49 22.74 80.16
C SER A 534 39.04 21.28 80.10
N LEU A 535 38.90 20.59 81.23
CA LEU A 535 38.31 19.25 81.29
C LEU A 535 36.84 19.27 80.83
N LEU A 536 36.04 20.22 81.33
CA LEU A 536 34.65 20.38 80.91
C LEU A 536 34.54 20.74 79.42
N GLY A 537 35.42 21.61 78.92
CA GLY A 537 35.50 21.97 77.50
C GLY A 537 35.89 20.78 76.61
N PHE A 538 36.82 19.93 77.06
CA PHE A 538 37.18 18.68 76.40
C PHE A 538 35.99 17.71 76.33
N MET A 539 35.27 17.50 77.45
CA MET A 539 34.05 16.68 77.44
C MET A 539 32.97 17.23 76.52
N PHE A 540 32.81 18.56 76.46
CA PHE A 540 31.85 19.21 75.58
C PHE A 540 32.21 19.06 74.10
N LEU A 541 33.49 19.22 73.74
CA LEU A 541 33.97 19.00 72.37
C LEU A 541 33.84 17.54 71.94
N LEU A 542 34.11 16.58 72.83
CA LEU A 542 33.84 15.17 72.61
C LEU A 542 32.36 14.96 72.29
N LEU A 543 31.46 15.48 73.14
CA LEU A 543 30.02 15.30 72.95
C LEU A 543 29.51 15.90 71.62
N ILE A 544 29.97 17.10 71.25
CA ILE A 544 29.64 17.69 69.93
C ILE A 544 30.20 16.85 68.79
N GLY A 545 31.46 16.41 68.88
CA GLY A 545 32.09 15.56 67.89
C GLY A 545 31.34 14.25 67.69
N SER A 546 30.93 13.63 68.79
CA SER A 546 30.17 12.39 68.84
C SER A 546 28.78 12.51 68.22
N VAL A 547 28.03 13.56 68.60
CA VAL A 547 26.71 13.84 68.01
C VAL A 547 26.82 14.18 66.53
N GLY A 548 27.82 15.00 66.15
CA GLY A 548 28.08 15.35 64.76
C GLY A 548 28.43 14.12 63.92
N PHE A 549 29.28 13.25 64.43
CA PHE A 549 29.65 12.00 63.78
C PHE A 549 28.47 11.03 63.65
N TYR A 550 27.67 10.85 64.71
CA TYR A 550 26.47 10.02 64.65
C TYR A 550 25.45 10.52 63.62
N SER A 551 25.25 11.84 63.55
CA SER A 551 24.41 12.46 62.53
C SER A 551 24.94 12.19 61.12
N ILE A 552 26.27 12.21 60.92
CA ILE A 552 26.88 11.87 59.63
C ILE A 552 26.59 10.40 59.29
N VAL A 553 26.86 9.45 60.19
CA VAL A 553 26.64 8.00 59.95
C VAL A 553 25.18 7.68 59.59
N LEU A 554 24.21 8.24 60.32
CA LEU A 554 22.78 8.04 60.01
C LEU A 554 22.35 8.72 58.71
N SER A 555 22.90 9.91 58.42
CA SER A 555 22.61 10.60 57.16
C SER A 555 23.17 9.82 55.97
N THR A 556 24.36 9.23 56.08
CA THR A 556 25.04 8.49 55.00
C THR A 556 24.33 7.21 54.58
N GLU A 557 23.54 6.59 55.46
CA GLU A 557 22.74 5.40 55.11
C GLU A 557 21.79 5.69 53.94
N LYS A 558 21.20 6.89 53.89
CA LYS A 558 20.27 7.31 52.83
C LYS A 558 20.94 7.65 51.50
N PHE A 559 22.27 7.69 51.46
CA PHE A 559 23.06 8.11 50.29
C PHE A 559 24.05 7.04 49.82
N SER A 560 23.91 5.78 50.26
CA SER A 560 24.73 4.70 49.73
C SER A 560 24.47 4.52 48.24
N THR A 561 25.55 4.28 47.49
CA THR A 561 25.51 4.14 46.03
C THR A 561 25.57 2.68 45.61
N PHE A 562 25.29 2.40 44.33
CA PHE A 562 25.49 1.06 43.77
C PHE A 562 26.92 0.57 43.92
N THR A 563 27.89 1.47 43.75
CA THR A 563 29.31 1.16 43.87
C THR A 563 29.68 0.65 45.28
N ASP A 564 29.12 1.25 46.33
CA ASP A 564 29.32 0.80 47.71
C ASP A 564 28.77 -0.62 47.93
N PHE A 565 27.59 -0.89 47.36
CA PHE A 565 26.94 -2.20 47.44
C PHE A 565 27.73 -3.26 46.66
N VAL A 566 28.15 -2.98 45.43
CA VAL A 566 28.97 -3.91 44.62
C VAL A 566 30.31 -4.18 45.27
N GLY A 567 30.92 -3.20 45.94
CA GLY A 567 32.11 -3.43 46.78
C GLY A 567 31.88 -4.50 47.85
N THR A 568 30.69 -4.48 48.46
CA THR A 568 30.26 -5.48 49.45
C THR A 568 30.03 -6.86 48.80
N VAL A 569 29.41 -6.91 47.61
CA VAL A 569 29.25 -8.14 46.80
C VAL A 569 30.60 -8.77 46.44
N LYS A 570 31.57 -7.96 45.97
CA LYS A 570 32.91 -8.43 45.61
C LYS A 570 33.63 -9.07 46.81
N SER A 571 33.49 -8.49 47.99
CA SER A 571 34.09 -9.00 49.23
C SER A 571 33.42 -10.25 49.82
N SER A 572 32.17 -10.55 49.45
CA SER A 572 31.41 -11.69 49.98
C SER A 572 31.60 -12.97 49.14
N GLY A 573 31.66 -14.15 49.76
CA GLY A 573 31.67 -15.43 49.03
C GLY A 573 30.29 -15.87 48.52
N SER A 574 29.21 -15.20 48.94
CA SER A 574 27.83 -15.56 48.58
C SER A 574 26.94 -14.32 48.51
N VAL A 575 25.85 -14.42 47.75
CA VAL A 575 24.87 -13.35 47.53
C VAL A 575 23.48 -13.95 47.62
N ALA A 576 22.51 -13.20 48.12
CA ALA A 576 21.10 -13.59 48.07
C ALA A 576 20.33 -12.76 47.04
N VAL A 577 19.35 -13.38 46.38
CA VAL A 577 18.34 -12.70 45.57
C VAL A 577 16.97 -13.03 46.12
N ILE A 578 16.25 -12.00 46.58
CA ILE A 578 14.88 -12.09 47.05
C ILE A 578 13.98 -11.59 45.91
N VAL A 579 12.92 -12.35 45.61
CA VAL A 579 11.89 -11.97 44.65
C VAL A 579 10.56 -11.92 45.38
N GLU A 580 10.00 -10.72 45.54
CA GLU A 580 8.75 -10.51 46.26
C GLU A 580 7.61 -10.19 45.28
N GLN A 581 6.60 -11.08 45.21
CA GLN A 581 5.44 -10.85 44.34
C GLN A 581 4.62 -9.63 44.77
N GLY A 582 4.50 -9.39 46.08
CA GLY A 582 3.65 -8.33 46.64
C GLY A 582 2.21 -8.40 46.12
N SER A 583 1.66 -7.25 45.72
CA SER A 583 0.34 -7.12 45.07
C SER A 583 0.40 -7.22 43.53
N GLY A 584 1.53 -7.68 42.96
CA GLY A 584 1.77 -7.70 41.51
C GLY A 584 1.10 -8.85 40.77
N SER A 585 1.00 -8.72 39.44
CA SER A 585 0.54 -9.78 38.55
C SER A 585 1.52 -10.97 38.54
N SER A 586 1.02 -12.17 38.25
CA SER A 586 1.86 -13.36 38.07
C SER A 586 2.93 -13.18 36.99
N SER A 587 2.65 -12.37 35.96
CA SER A 587 3.58 -12.06 34.87
C SER A 587 4.79 -11.24 35.34
N ALA A 588 4.58 -10.23 36.19
CA ALA A 588 5.66 -9.47 36.80
C ALA A 588 6.53 -10.34 37.73
N PHE A 589 5.92 -11.29 38.44
CA PHE A 589 6.65 -12.24 39.28
C PHE A 589 7.58 -13.15 38.47
N GLU A 590 7.12 -13.66 37.33
CA GLU A 590 7.97 -14.45 36.43
C GLU A 590 9.09 -13.62 35.80
N ALA A 591 8.82 -12.36 35.42
CA ALA A 591 9.87 -11.45 34.95
C ALA A 591 10.96 -11.18 36.01
N MET A 592 10.56 -10.99 37.27
CA MET A 592 11.52 -10.83 38.37
C MET A 592 12.34 -12.11 38.64
N LYS A 593 11.72 -13.30 38.56
CA LYS A 593 12.46 -14.58 38.63
C LYS A 593 13.44 -14.76 37.48
N ALA A 594 13.06 -14.39 36.27
CA ALA A 594 13.94 -14.42 35.11
C ALA A 594 15.14 -13.49 35.32
N CYS A 595 14.91 -12.27 35.83
CA CYS A 595 15.97 -11.35 36.20
C CYS A 595 16.88 -11.91 37.33
N ALA A 596 16.32 -12.57 38.34
CA ALA A 596 17.10 -13.25 39.38
C ALA A 596 18.01 -14.35 38.81
N GLY A 597 17.54 -15.10 37.81
CA GLY A 597 18.36 -16.06 37.06
C GLY A 597 19.48 -15.41 36.27
N GLN A 598 19.24 -14.23 35.70
CA GLN A 598 20.27 -13.45 35.01
C GLN A 598 21.34 -12.93 36.00
N ILE A 599 20.95 -12.42 37.17
CA ILE A 599 21.90 -12.02 38.24
C ILE A 599 22.79 -13.21 38.64
N GLU A 600 22.20 -14.39 38.80
CA GLU A 600 22.95 -15.62 39.10
C GLU A 600 23.96 -15.96 38.01
N SER A 601 23.56 -15.89 36.73
CA SER A 601 24.45 -16.17 35.60
C SER A 601 25.65 -15.22 35.54
N GLN A 602 25.48 -13.95 35.93
CA GLN A 602 26.56 -12.96 35.91
C GLN A 602 27.52 -13.09 37.09
N LEU A 603 27.04 -13.57 38.24
CA LEU A 603 27.88 -13.78 39.42
C LEU A 603 28.60 -15.15 39.42
N ALA A 604 28.11 -16.13 38.66
CA ALA A 604 28.68 -17.46 38.59
C ALA A 604 30.15 -17.51 38.09
N PRO A 605 30.57 -16.78 37.04
CA PRO A 605 31.97 -16.72 36.60
C PRO A 605 32.94 -16.22 37.68
N SER A 606 32.45 -15.40 38.62
CA SER A 606 33.22 -14.89 39.77
C SER A 606 33.26 -15.85 40.97
N GLY A 607 32.76 -17.09 40.81
CA GLY A 607 32.76 -18.12 41.86
C GLY A 607 31.83 -17.83 43.04
N LYS A 608 30.89 -16.89 42.90
CA LYS A 608 29.95 -16.52 43.98
C LYS A 608 28.79 -17.50 44.03
N LYS A 609 28.38 -17.92 45.23
CA LYS A 609 27.16 -18.73 45.42
C LYS A 609 25.94 -17.82 45.54
N VAL A 610 24.89 -18.08 44.75
CA VAL A 610 23.65 -17.28 44.76
C VAL A 610 22.52 -18.05 45.42
N LEU A 611 21.99 -17.53 46.52
CA LEU A 611 20.84 -18.08 47.24
C LEU A 611 19.58 -17.35 46.77
N LYS A 612 18.57 -18.07 46.28
CA LYS A 612 17.33 -17.47 45.77
C LYS A 612 16.18 -17.71 46.73
N TYR A 613 15.41 -16.67 47.03
CA TYR A 613 14.23 -16.72 47.87
C TYR A 613 13.06 -16.10 47.13
N HIS A 614 12.01 -16.87 46.86
CA HIS A 614 10.82 -16.39 46.18
C HIS A 614 9.67 -16.29 47.18
N ILE A 615 9.17 -15.08 47.41
CA ILE A 615 8.13 -14.79 48.39
C ILE A 615 6.82 -14.48 47.66
N THR A 616 5.79 -15.27 47.98
CA THR A 616 4.42 -15.13 47.45
C THR A 616 3.44 -15.05 48.63
N GLY A 617 3.00 -13.84 48.96
CA GLY A 617 2.17 -13.59 50.14
C GLY A 617 2.88 -14.01 51.42
N THR A 618 2.28 -14.93 52.18
CA THR A 618 2.83 -15.45 53.44
C THR A 618 3.75 -16.67 53.26
N LYS A 619 3.95 -17.13 52.02
CA LYS A 619 4.76 -18.31 51.70
C LYS A 619 6.06 -17.91 51.02
N CYS A 620 7.08 -18.74 51.21
CA CYS A 620 8.38 -18.58 50.59
C CYS A 620 8.94 -19.91 50.09
N THR A 621 9.65 -19.84 48.96
CA THR A 621 10.44 -20.94 48.42
C THR A 621 11.92 -20.54 48.46
N SER A 622 12.73 -21.33 49.16
CA SER A 622 14.19 -21.16 49.22
C SER A 622 14.88 -22.14 48.25
N ILE A 623 15.78 -21.63 47.42
CA ILE A 623 16.56 -22.39 46.44
C ILE A 623 18.04 -22.11 46.70
N ILE A 624 18.75 -23.09 47.26
CA ILE A 624 20.13 -22.93 47.73
C ILE A 624 21.06 -23.88 46.96
N PRO A 625 22.19 -23.39 46.40
CA PRO A 625 23.16 -24.24 45.73
C PRO A 625 23.93 -25.10 46.74
N LYS A 626 23.97 -26.41 46.49
CA LYS A 626 24.77 -27.43 47.17
C LYS A 626 25.78 -28.03 46.19
N LEU A 627 26.94 -28.43 46.71
CA LEU A 627 27.91 -29.22 45.94
C LEU A 627 27.41 -30.66 45.86
N GLY A 628 27.13 -31.13 44.64
CA GLY A 628 26.82 -32.52 44.36
C GLY A 628 28.07 -33.41 44.34
N ALA A 629 27.87 -34.72 44.23
CA ALA A 629 28.93 -35.74 44.31
C ALA A 629 30.06 -35.60 43.27
N ASN A 630 29.88 -34.78 42.21
CA ASN A 630 30.84 -34.59 41.11
C ASN A 630 31.30 -33.13 40.93
N ASN A 631 31.30 -32.32 42.00
CA ASN A 631 31.54 -30.86 41.91
C ASN A 631 30.53 -30.10 41.02
N THR A 632 29.41 -30.72 40.67
CA THR A 632 28.30 -30.06 39.97
C THR A 632 27.41 -29.34 40.98
N THR A 633 26.98 -28.13 40.66
CA THR A 633 26.02 -27.38 41.48
C THR A 633 24.65 -28.05 41.40
N VAL A 634 24.16 -28.58 42.53
CA VAL A 634 22.82 -29.14 42.69
C VAL A 634 22.02 -28.19 43.57
N TYR A 635 20.76 -27.90 43.26
CA TYR A 635 19.95 -26.99 44.07
C TYR A 635 19.09 -27.75 45.09
N GLU A 636 19.19 -27.36 46.36
CA GLU A 636 18.19 -27.73 47.37
C GLU A 636 17.03 -26.73 47.30
N THR A 637 15.84 -27.23 47.00
CA THR A 637 14.62 -26.42 46.97
C THR A 637 13.73 -26.79 48.15
N LYS A 638 13.42 -25.81 49.01
CA LYS A 638 12.45 -25.93 50.10
C LYS A 638 11.28 -25.00 49.80
N ALA A 639 10.13 -25.58 49.45
CA ALA A 639 8.91 -24.85 49.14
C ALA A 639 8.01 -24.71 50.38
N ASP A 640 7.02 -23.81 50.30
CA ASP A 640 5.97 -23.59 51.31
C ASP A 640 6.47 -23.25 52.73
N LEU A 641 7.67 -22.66 52.85
CA LEU A 641 8.14 -22.10 54.11
C LEU A 641 7.30 -20.87 54.46
N ALA A 642 7.10 -20.60 55.75
CA ALA A 642 6.56 -19.30 56.15
C ALA A 642 7.53 -18.19 55.69
N ALA A 643 7.01 -17.11 55.11
CA ALA A 643 7.83 -16.02 54.58
C ALA A 643 8.79 -15.44 55.63
N GLU A 644 8.34 -15.33 56.88
CA GLU A 644 9.14 -14.92 58.03
C GLU A 644 10.34 -15.86 58.25
N ASN A 645 10.15 -17.17 58.14
CA ASN A 645 11.21 -18.16 58.34
C ASN A 645 12.29 -18.08 57.24
N CYS A 646 11.95 -17.67 56.02
CA CYS A 646 12.92 -17.47 54.96
C CYS A 646 13.84 -16.28 55.21
N LEU A 647 13.27 -15.15 55.65
CA LEU A 647 14.05 -13.97 55.99
C LEU A 647 14.87 -14.17 57.27
N ASP A 648 14.35 -14.94 58.23
CA ASP A 648 15.02 -15.26 59.48
C ASP A 648 16.20 -16.23 59.30
N SER A 649 16.14 -17.08 58.28
CA SER A 649 17.21 -18.04 57.92
C SER A 649 18.24 -17.48 56.93
N LEU A 650 18.02 -16.28 56.42
CA LEU A 650 18.94 -15.61 55.51
C LEU A 650 20.24 -15.24 56.25
N PRO A 651 21.42 -15.73 55.85
CA PRO A 651 22.69 -15.33 56.48
C PRO A 651 22.99 -13.84 56.20
N ASP A 652 23.88 -13.24 57.00
CA ASP A 652 24.37 -11.87 56.76
C ASP A 652 25.28 -11.81 55.52
N ILE A 653 24.66 -11.78 54.33
CA ILE A 653 25.31 -11.65 53.02
C ILE A 653 24.63 -10.54 52.20
N PRO A 654 25.29 -10.00 51.17
CA PRO A 654 24.68 -9.01 50.29
C PRO A 654 23.40 -9.53 49.62
N VAL A 655 22.35 -8.70 49.59
CA VAL A 655 21.02 -9.08 49.11
C VAL A 655 20.58 -8.18 47.94
N PHE A 656 20.21 -8.78 46.81
CA PHE A 656 19.39 -8.14 45.79
C PHE A 656 17.92 -8.41 46.12
N ASP A 657 17.12 -7.36 46.26
CA ASP A 657 15.71 -7.46 46.60
C ASP A 657 14.88 -6.90 45.44
N LEU A 658 14.20 -7.80 44.72
CA LEU A 658 13.39 -7.48 43.56
C LEU A 658 11.92 -7.47 43.98
N GLN A 659 11.32 -6.27 43.98
CA GLN A 659 9.95 -6.05 44.44
C GLN A 659 9.09 -5.48 43.30
N TYR A 660 7.83 -5.90 43.26
CA TYR A 660 6.87 -5.30 42.34
C TYR A 660 6.51 -3.86 42.74
N SER A 661 6.45 -2.97 41.74
CA SER A 661 5.83 -1.65 41.85
C SER A 661 5.20 -1.27 40.52
N ALA A 662 3.97 -0.74 40.54
CA ALA A 662 3.28 -0.29 39.33
C ALA A 662 4.04 0.82 38.59
N ALA A 663 4.74 1.68 39.35
CA ALA A 663 5.67 2.66 38.81
C ALA A 663 7.10 2.27 39.18
N SER A 664 8.01 2.24 38.20
CA SER A 664 9.43 1.99 38.45
C SER A 664 10.01 3.08 39.34
N GLN A 665 10.64 2.67 40.45
CA GLN A 665 11.28 3.58 41.38
C GLN A 665 12.80 3.49 41.23
N ALA A 666 13.51 4.57 41.56
CA ALA A 666 14.97 4.54 41.60
C ALA A 666 15.45 3.48 42.60
N PRO A 667 16.46 2.67 42.25
CA PRO A 667 16.97 1.65 43.14
C PRO A 667 17.55 2.29 44.41
N THR A 668 17.39 1.59 45.52
CA THR A 668 17.90 2.02 46.83
C THR A 668 18.99 1.06 47.27
N PHE A 669 20.13 1.59 47.69
CA PHE A 669 21.26 0.80 48.16
C PHE A 669 21.49 1.08 49.64
N THR A 670 21.83 0.06 50.40
CA THR A 670 22.23 0.15 51.81
C THR A 670 23.40 -0.78 52.07
N THR A 671 24.43 -0.33 52.77
CA THR A 671 25.63 -1.14 53.04
C THR A 671 25.98 -1.28 54.53
N VAL A 672 25.47 -0.37 55.36
CA VAL A 672 25.73 -0.37 56.81
C VAL A 672 24.77 -1.32 57.53
N VAL A 673 23.46 -1.10 57.40
CA VAL A 673 22.42 -1.79 58.19
C VAL A 673 22.02 -3.14 57.57
N THR A 674 21.68 -3.19 56.29
CA THR A 674 21.14 -4.41 55.66
C THR A 674 21.92 -4.97 54.47
N LYS A 675 23.02 -4.34 54.01
CA LYS A 675 23.79 -4.81 52.83
C LYS A 675 22.87 -5.19 51.66
N GLN A 676 21.96 -4.31 51.29
CA GLN A 676 20.83 -4.62 50.41
C GLN A 676 20.74 -3.64 49.24
N ALA A 677 20.41 -4.14 48.06
CA ALA A 677 20.04 -3.37 46.88
C ALA A 677 18.58 -3.68 46.53
N ILE A 678 17.71 -2.68 46.70
CA ILE A 678 16.26 -2.80 46.50
C ILE A 678 15.90 -2.22 45.14
N PHE A 679 15.32 -3.05 44.28
CA PHE A 679 14.81 -2.68 42.97
C PHE A 679 13.29 -2.81 42.98
N LYS A 680 12.59 -1.76 42.55
CA LYS A 680 11.13 -1.70 42.52
C LYS A 680 10.65 -1.35 41.12
N GLY A 681 9.98 -2.28 40.45
CA GLY A 681 9.58 -2.10 39.05
C GLY A 681 8.38 -2.94 38.60
N SER A 682 7.91 -2.64 37.38
CA SER A 682 6.87 -3.39 36.69
C SER A 682 7.46 -4.58 35.92
N GLU A 683 6.61 -5.39 35.30
CA GLU A 683 7.03 -6.46 34.39
C GLU A 683 7.98 -5.97 33.29
N GLU A 684 7.66 -4.83 32.68
CA GLU A 684 8.45 -4.21 31.62
C GLU A 684 9.87 -3.83 32.08
N TYR A 685 10.01 -3.37 33.33
CA TYR A 685 11.31 -3.03 33.92
C TYR A 685 12.23 -4.24 34.02
N TYR A 686 11.70 -5.40 34.42
CA TYR A 686 12.48 -6.64 34.58
C TYR A 686 12.60 -7.47 33.30
N SER A 687 11.78 -7.20 32.29
CA SER A 687 11.73 -7.94 31.02
C SER A 687 12.54 -7.30 29.90
N LYS A 688 13.33 -6.25 30.19
CA LYS A 688 14.26 -5.63 29.25
C LYS A 688 15.21 -6.68 28.65
N LYS A 689 15.48 -6.52 27.35
CA LYS A 689 16.40 -7.36 26.57
C LYS A 689 17.65 -6.56 26.21
N PRO A 690 18.84 -7.19 26.13
CA PRO A 690 19.09 -8.62 26.30
C PRO A 690 19.07 -9.13 27.75
N MET A 691 19.25 -8.24 28.74
CA MET A 691 19.22 -8.57 30.18
C MET A 691 18.47 -7.50 30.97
N CYS A 692 17.98 -7.84 32.16
CA CYS A 692 17.40 -6.88 33.09
C CYS A 692 18.48 -5.95 33.68
N ASP A 693 18.12 -4.70 33.98
CA ASP A 693 19.06 -3.68 34.45
C ASP A 693 19.95 -4.16 35.63
N PRO A 694 19.43 -4.83 36.70
CA PRO A 694 20.26 -5.27 37.82
C PRO A 694 21.30 -6.35 37.46
N ALA A 695 21.01 -7.20 36.48
CA ALA A 695 21.95 -8.22 36.02
C ALA A 695 22.99 -7.63 35.07
N ASN A 696 22.55 -6.74 34.18
CA ASN A 696 23.40 -6.15 33.15
C ASN A 696 24.58 -5.35 33.73
N VAL A 697 24.37 -4.67 34.86
CA VAL A 697 25.42 -3.87 35.52
C VAL A 697 26.43 -4.69 36.33
N LEU A 698 26.31 -6.02 36.36
CA LEU A 698 27.22 -6.93 37.09
C LEU A 698 28.31 -7.54 36.19
N GLU A 699 28.22 -7.32 34.88
CA GLU A 699 29.28 -7.60 33.90
C GLU A 699 30.46 -6.64 34.06
#